data_AF-A0A7V0MEJ2-F1
#
_entry.id   AF-A0A7V0MEJ2-F1
#
_cell.length_a   1.000
_cell.length_b   1.000
_cell.length_c   1.000
_cell.angle_alpha   90.00
_cell.angle_beta   90.00
_cell.angle_gamma   90.00
#
_symmetry.space_group_name_H-M   'P 1'
#
loop_
_entity.id
_entity.type
_entity.pdbx_description
1 polymer ?
#
loop_
_entity_poly.entity_id
_entity_poly.type
_entity_poly.pdbx_seq_one_letter_code
_entity_poly.pdbx_strand_id
1 'polypeptide(L)'
;MKNREIFQRDPATTKLLNDGVATVTESATTKEIETLRYELEHFVCEGQYKGGLTRILESYLGNADSTVQPAAWVSGFFGSGKSHLLKMFRHLWVDTQFESDGTSARGLTQLPDEVSDLLRELDTLGKRCGGLHAAAGTLPSGGGESVRLAVLSIILRSKGLPSSLPQAQFCIWLQKNNMYEKVRASIESAGKDFQSELHDLYVSPVLAQALLDADPAFAPDLKQARVALRAQFPVVKDVSTEEFIRIIQKVLSTNGGIPCTVIVLDEIQLFIGDSPNRSTDVMEIAEAICKQLDSRVLLIGAGQTALAGSVPLLQRLRDRFTIPVELSDSDVETVTRRVVLAKKADKRKTIENALNAYAGEIDRQLSGTRIGARTEDRSIIVDDYPLLPVRRRFWEHILRAIDVPGTSSQVRTQLRIVYDAVKEMAEKPLGTVMPADFIFDQLLPDLLRTGVLLREIDETIRNLDDGTQKGKLAKRICGLVFLIRKLPREEVADIGVRATAKTLADFLVSDLASDGTTLRKEIPQILDKLVDEGKLIKIDEEYSLQTRESSEWEREFRNRQTKLNNDLTALSSKRSSLLNAACSSALNGIKLLHGKCKAARKLSIHFGTEPPEVKGNEIPVWIRDGWGENESTVLADARAAGTDSPVIYVYVPKVSADDLKKAIIEYEAAKTTIEFKGTPTTPEGQEARDSMATRMGSAEV
;
A
#
# COMPACT_ATOMS: atom_id res chain seq x y z
N MET A 1 -7.80 0.89 -37.43
CA MET A 1 -6.81 0.06 -36.72
C MET A 1 -7.31 -0.14 -35.31
N LYS A 2 -7.35 -1.39 -34.85
CA LYS A 2 -7.68 -1.71 -33.45
C LYS A 2 -6.42 -1.72 -32.59
N ASN A 3 -6.56 -1.49 -31.30
CA ASN A 3 -5.42 -1.50 -30.36
C ASN A 3 -4.70 -2.85 -30.29
N ARG A 4 -5.39 -3.99 -30.41
CA ARG A 4 -4.72 -5.31 -30.41
C ARG A 4 -3.62 -5.45 -31.47
N GLU A 5 -3.73 -4.71 -32.58
CA GLU A 5 -2.80 -4.80 -33.71
C GLU A 5 -1.43 -4.17 -33.41
N ILE A 6 -1.35 -3.26 -32.44
CA ILE A 6 -0.12 -2.51 -32.10
C ILE A 6 0.83 -3.26 -31.15
N PHE A 7 0.33 -4.25 -30.41
CA PHE A 7 1.11 -5.01 -29.44
C PHE A 7 1.89 -6.13 -30.11
N GLN A 8 3.08 -6.45 -29.58
CA GLN A 8 3.86 -7.62 -30.02
C GLN A 8 3.11 -8.92 -29.76
N ARG A 9 2.43 -9.00 -28.60
CA ARG A 9 1.58 -10.11 -28.20
C ARG A 9 0.13 -9.64 -28.24
N ASP A 10 -0.75 -10.42 -28.86
CA ASP A 10 -2.16 -10.06 -28.96
C ASP A 10 -2.81 -10.16 -27.57
N PRO A 11 -3.25 -9.05 -26.96
CA PRO A 11 -3.80 -9.06 -25.61
C PRO A 11 -5.17 -9.76 -25.51
N ALA A 12 -5.85 -10.01 -26.63
CA ALA A 12 -7.11 -10.75 -26.63
C ALA A 12 -6.91 -12.26 -26.45
N THR A 13 -5.75 -12.80 -26.84
CA THR A 13 -5.46 -14.24 -26.84
C THR A 13 -4.38 -14.65 -25.86
N THR A 14 -3.43 -13.75 -25.57
CA THR A 14 -2.37 -13.97 -24.59
C THR A 14 -3.01 -14.17 -23.22
N LYS A 15 -2.51 -15.13 -22.43
CA LYS A 15 -2.92 -15.34 -21.03
C LYS A 15 -1.76 -14.96 -20.11
N LEU A 16 -2.06 -14.16 -19.08
CA LEU A 16 -1.16 -14.01 -17.94
C LEU A 16 -1.35 -15.22 -17.02
N LEU A 17 -0.43 -16.19 -17.08
CA LEU A 17 -0.43 -17.34 -16.17
C LEU A 17 -0.19 -16.88 -14.72
N ASN A 18 -0.81 -17.56 -13.75
CA ASN A 18 -0.79 -17.21 -12.32
C ASN A 18 -1.40 -15.85 -11.91
N ASP A 19 -2.24 -15.23 -12.75
CA ASP A 19 -2.87 -13.93 -12.46
C ASP A 19 -1.87 -12.83 -12.05
N GLY A 20 -0.60 -12.97 -12.44
CA GLY A 20 0.46 -12.01 -12.10
C GLY A 20 0.95 -12.06 -10.66
N VAL A 21 0.64 -13.12 -9.90
CA VAL A 21 1.15 -13.35 -8.53
C VAL A 21 2.20 -14.46 -8.56
N ALA A 22 3.42 -14.15 -8.15
CA ALA A 22 4.48 -15.15 -8.01
C ALA A 22 4.48 -15.71 -6.59
N THR A 23 4.20 -17.00 -6.44
CA THR A 23 4.42 -17.72 -5.19
C THR A 23 5.81 -18.35 -5.18
N VAL A 24 6.54 -18.13 -4.10
CA VAL A 24 7.84 -18.75 -3.87
C VAL A 24 7.60 -20.12 -3.22
N THR A 25 7.26 -21.12 -4.03
CA THR A 25 7.01 -22.50 -3.59
C THR A 25 7.67 -23.50 -4.54
N GLU A 26 7.78 -24.76 -4.10
CA GLU A 26 8.22 -25.83 -4.97
C GLU A 26 7.11 -26.22 -5.93
N SER A 27 7.39 -26.12 -7.23
CA SER A 27 6.48 -26.52 -8.30
C SER A 27 6.38 -28.06 -8.31
N ALA A 28 5.22 -28.61 -7.98
CA ALA A 28 5.00 -30.05 -7.89
C ALA A 28 4.01 -30.56 -8.94
N THR A 29 3.20 -29.68 -9.54
CA THR A 29 2.17 -30.05 -10.51
C THR A 29 2.53 -29.63 -11.94
N THR A 30 2.00 -30.33 -12.94
CA THR A 30 2.20 -30.01 -14.37
C THR A 30 1.86 -28.55 -14.70
N LYS A 31 0.78 -28.02 -14.11
CA LYS A 31 0.39 -26.61 -14.29
C LYS A 31 1.40 -25.63 -13.71
N GLU A 32 1.97 -25.93 -12.53
CA GLU A 32 2.99 -25.07 -11.93
C GLU A 32 4.29 -25.06 -12.75
N ILE A 33 4.63 -26.20 -13.36
CA ILE A 33 5.78 -26.30 -14.27
C ILE A 33 5.53 -25.47 -15.55
N GLU A 34 4.36 -25.58 -16.16
CA GLU A 34 3.97 -24.75 -17.32
C GLU A 34 4.01 -23.26 -17.00
N THR A 35 3.47 -22.86 -15.85
CA THR A 35 3.54 -21.49 -15.36
C THR A 35 4.98 -21.04 -15.16
N LEU A 36 5.81 -21.82 -14.46
CA LEU A 36 7.21 -21.47 -14.20
C LEU A 36 7.96 -21.26 -15.52
N ARG A 37 7.74 -22.15 -16.50
CA ARG A 37 8.32 -22.01 -17.82
C ARG A 37 7.94 -20.68 -18.47
N TYR A 38 6.65 -20.35 -18.46
CA TYR A 38 6.15 -19.09 -19.00
C TYR A 38 6.79 -17.88 -18.29
N GLU A 39 6.86 -17.88 -16.96
CA GLU A 39 7.48 -16.80 -16.20
C GLU A 39 8.98 -16.62 -16.55
N LEU A 40 9.73 -17.71 -16.73
CA LEU A 40 11.14 -17.69 -17.14
C LEU A 40 11.32 -17.15 -18.57
N GLU A 41 10.52 -17.63 -19.53
CA GLU A 41 10.54 -17.13 -20.92
C GLU A 41 10.23 -15.62 -21.00
N HIS A 42 9.49 -15.11 -20.02
CA HIS A 42 9.02 -13.72 -19.96
C HIS A 42 9.77 -12.88 -18.92
N PHE A 43 10.80 -13.44 -18.28
CA PHE A 43 11.55 -12.76 -17.24
C PHE A 43 12.38 -11.61 -17.84
N VAL A 44 12.21 -10.41 -17.28
CA VAL A 44 12.92 -9.20 -17.71
C VAL A 44 13.98 -8.87 -16.66
N CYS A 45 15.24 -9.18 -16.98
CA CYS A 45 16.39 -8.93 -16.11
C CYS A 45 17.08 -7.60 -16.49
N GLU A 46 16.43 -6.48 -16.18
CA GLU A 46 16.95 -5.11 -16.42
C GLU A 46 16.93 -4.31 -15.11
N GLY A 47 17.48 -3.08 -15.08
CA GLY A 47 17.36 -2.17 -13.94
C GLY A 47 17.83 -2.74 -12.60
N GLN A 48 17.02 -2.60 -11.56
CA GLN A 48 17.33 -3.11 -10.21
C GLN A 48 17.27 -4.64 -10.13
N TYR A 49 16.57 -5.33 -11.04
CA TYR A 49 16.59 -6.80 -11.08
C TYR A 49 18.00 -7.27 -11.47
N LYS A 50 18.55 -6.70 -12.55
CA LYS A 50 19.93 -6.95 -12.96
C LYS A 50 20.91 -6.58 -11.84
N GLY A 51 20.82 -5.36 -11.32
CA GLY A 51 21.73 -4.86 -10.28
C GLY A 51 21.67 -5.70 -8.99
N GLY A 52 20.48 -6.11 -8.60
CA GLY A 52 20.24 -6.97 -7.44
C GLY A 52 20.85 -8.36 -7.61
N LEU A 53 20.56 -9.03 -8.73
CA LEU A 53 21.13 -10.36 -9.02
C LEU A 53 22.66 -10.33 -9.07
N THR A 54 23.22 -9.32 -9.75
CA THR A 54 24.67 -9.11 -9.84
C THR A 54 25.28 -8.97 -8.46
N ARG A 55 24.77 -8.02 -7.64
CA ARG A 55 25.27 -7.76 -6.30
C ARG A 55 25.19 -8.98 -5.37
N ILE A 56 24.10 -9.75 -5.46
CA ILE A 56 23.91 -10.97 -4.67
C ILE A 56 24.94 -12.04 -5.10
N LEU A 57 25.07 -12.28 -6.41
CA LEU A 57 26.00 -13.30 -6.94
C LEU A 57 27.46 -12.92 -6.70
N GLU A 58 27.86 -11.68 -6.96
CA GLU A 58 29.23 -11.18 -6.70
C GLU A 58 29.59 -11.32 -5.22
N SER A 59 28.69 -10.93 -4.32
CA SER A 59 28.92 -11.06 -2.88
C SER A 59 29.01 -12.52 -2.45
N TYR A 60 28.22 -13.41 -3.05
CA TYR A 60 28.33 -14.85 -2.78
C TYR A 60 29.66 -15.43 -3.24
N LEU A 61 29.99 -15.23 -4.52
CA LEU A 61 31.21 -15.78 -5.12
C LEU A 61 32.47 -15.21 -4.46
N GLY A 62 32.48 -13.91 -4.15
CA GLY A 62 33.60 -13.25 -3.46
C GLY A 62 33.82 -13.70 -2.01
N ASN A 63 32.83 -14.29 -1.36
CA ASN A 63 32.92 -14.80 0.02
C ASN A 63 32.89 -16.33 0.12
N ALA A 64 32.95 -17.06 -1.00
CA ALA A 64 32.84 -18.52 -1.03
C ALA A 64 33.93 -19.25 -0.24
N ASP A 65 35.09 -18.62 -0.02
CA ASP A 65 36.22 -19.13 0.78
C ASP A 65 36.39 -18.38 2.12
N SER A 66 35.43 -17.53 2.49
CA SER A 66 35.40 -16.80 3.78
C SER A 66 34.87 -17.68 4.91
N THR A 67 34.96 -17.21 6.16
CA THR A 67 34.32 -17.83 7.33
C THR A 67 32.89 -17.36 7.57
N VAL A 68 32.46 -16.29 6.88
CA VAL A 68 31.13 -15.71 7.00
C VAL A 68 30.59 -15.43 5.62
N GLN A 69 29.36 -15.89 5.37
CA GLN A 69 28.62 -15.58 4.16
C GLN A 69 27.59 -14.48 4.41
N PRO A 70 27.73 -13.28 3.81
CA PRO A 70 26.76 -12.21 4.00
C PRO A 70 25.38 -12.55 3.43
N ALA A 71 24.32 -12.17 4.16
CA ALA A 71 22.94 -12.33 3.70
C ALA A 71 22.43 -11.12 2.91
N ALA A 72 21.46 -11.35 2.03
CA ALA A 72 20.84 -10.31 1.20
C ALA A 72 19.42 -9.96 1.64
N TRP A 73 19.11 -8.66 1.62
CA TRP A 73 17.75 -8.15 1.88
C TRP A 73 17.16 -7.56 0.61
N VAL A 74 16.06 -8.13 0.14
CA VAL A 74 15.29 -7.62 -0.99
C VAL A 74 14.08 -6.86 -0.46
N SER A 75 14.05 -5.54 -0.68
CA SER A 75 12.94 -4.68 -0.27
C SER A 75 12.26 -3.99 -1.45
N GLY A 76 11.01 -3.59 -1.25
CA GLY A 76 10.18 -2.94 -2.26
C GLY A 76 8.70 -3.03 -1.88
N PHE A 77 7.88 -2.07 -2.33
CA PHE A 77 6.44 -2.02 -2.04
C PHE A 77 5.69 -3.25 -2.58
N PHE A 78 4.45 -3.47 -2.18
CA PHE A 78 3.64 -4.56 -2.70
C PHE A 78 3.42 -4.41 -4.23
N GLY A 79 3.62 -5.49 -5.00
CA GLY A 79 3.56 -5.42 -6.47
C GLY A 79 4.87 -4.98 -7.16
N SER A 80 5.93 -4.65 -6.41
CA SER A 80 7.28 -4.40 -6.96
C SER A 80 7.95 -5.62 -7.63
N GLY A 81 7.35 -6.80 -7.45
CA GLY A 81 7.82 -8.06 -8.02
C GLY A 81 8.95 -8.74 -7.24
N LYS A 82 9.14 -8.42 -5.95
CA LYS A 82 10.09 -9.10 -5.04
C LYS A 82 10.01 -10.63 -5.11
N SER A 83 8.82 -11.19 -4.85
CA SER A 83 8.58 -12.63 -4.86
C SER A 83 8.85 -13.25 -6.23
N HIS A 84 8.58 -12.51 -7.31
CA HIS A 84 8.89 -12.94 -8.67
C HIS A 84 10.41 -12.98 -8.91
N LEU A 85 11.14 -11.91 -8.57
CA LEU A 85 12.61 -11.88 -8.65
C LEU A 85 13.23 -13.04 -7.86
N LEU A 86 12.76 -13.27 -6.63
CA LEU A 86 13.22 -14.33 -5.75
C LEU A 86 12.93 -15.74 -6.29
N LYS A 87 11.74 -15.95 -6.86
CA LYS A 87 11.37 -17.20 -7.54
C LYS A 87 12.28 -17.44 -8.73
N MET A 88 12.47 -16.45 -9.60
CA MET A 88 13.36 -16.57 -10.76
C MET A 88 14.80 -16.83 -10.33
N PHE A 89 15.32 -16.10 -9.34
CA PHE A 89 16.67 -16.29 -8.82
C PHE A 89 16.91 -17.72 -8.34
N ARG A 90 15.96 -18.30 -7.59
CA ARG A 90 16.03 -19.69 -7.14
C ARG A 90 16.22 -20.67 -8.32
N HIS A 91 15.42 -20.52 -9.38
CA HIS A 91 15.47 -21.41 -10.53
C HIS A 91 16.70 -21.17 -11.42
N LEU A 92 17.16 -19.93 -11.51
CA LEU A 92 18.41 -19.56 -12.15
C LEU A 92 19.62 -20.11 -11.39
N TRP A 93 19.58 -20.11 -10.04
CA TRP A 93 20.64 -20.66 -9.20
C TRP A 93 20.92 -22.12 -9.52
N VAL A 94 19.89 -22.98 -9.51
CA VAL A 94 20.06 -24.42 -9.78
C VAL A 94 19.98 -24.82 -11.26
N ASP A 95 19.79 -23.85 -12.15
CA ASP A 95 19.49 -24.03 -13.58
C ASP A 95 18.46 -25.15 -13.83
N THR A 96 17.23 -24.92 -13.32
CA THR A 96 16.16 -25.94 -13.34
C THR A 96 15.95 -26.50 -14.76
N GLN A 97 15.96 -27.82 -14.89
CA GLN A 97 15.77 -28.52 -16.17
C GLN A 97 14.30 -28.84 -16.39
N PHE A 98 13.80 -28.62 -17.60
CA PHE A 98 12.44 -28.98 -18.00
C PHE A 98 12.44 -30.32 -18.74
N GLU A 99 11.87 -31.35 -18.13
CA GLU A 99 11.85 -32.72 -18.68
C GLU A 99 11.16 -32.82 -20.05
N SER A 100 10.24 -31.90 -20.34
CA SER A 100 9.46 -31.88 -21.59
C SER A 100 10.30 -31.76 -22.86
N ASP A 101 11.40 -30.99 -22.81
CA ASP A 101 12.22 -30.66 -23.97
C ASP A 101 13.72 -30.52 -23.66
N GLY A 102 14.13 -30.76 -22.41
CA GLY A 102 15.52 -30.64 -21.97
C GLY A 102 16.04 -29.20 -21.94
N THR A 103 15.18 -28.18 -22.06
CA THR A 103 15.58 -26.79 -21.88
C THR A 103 15.83 -26.48 -20.42
N SER A 104 16.74 -25.55 -20.14
CA SER A 104 17.04 -25.12 -18.77
C SER A 104 16.46 -23.74 -18.48
N ALA A 105 16.31 -23.42 -17.20
CA ALA A 105 15.83 -22.11 -16.76
C ALA A 105 16.65 -20.96 -17.35
N ARG A 106 17.99 -21.09 -17.35
CA ARG A 106 18.88 -20.09 -17.95
C ARG A 106 18.76 -20.04 -19.48
N GLY A 107 18.46 -21.16 -20.13
CA GLY A 107 18.25 -21.24 -21.57
C GLY A 107 16.93 -20.61 -22.05
N LEU A 108 15.92 -20.53 -21.19
CA LEU A 108 14.64 -19.87 -21.48
C LEU A 108 14.69 -18.35 -21.22
N THR A 109 15.55 -17.91 -20.31
CA THR A 109 15.65 -16.51 -19.90
C THR A 109 16.63 -15.71 -20.77
N GLN A 110 16.28 -14.46 -21.09
CA GLN A 110 17.22 -13.50 -21.68
C GLN A 110 17.94 -12.73 -20.57
N LEU A 111 19.12 -13.22 -20.17
CA LEU A 111 19.94 -12.63 -19.11
C LEU A 111 21.02 -11.70 -19.70
N PRO A 112 21.35 -10.59 -19.02
CA PRO A 112 22.54 -9.81 -19.33
C PRO A 112 23.82 -10.64 -19.20
N ASP A 113 24.84 -10.32 -20.00
CA ASP A 113 26.12 -11.04 -20.02
C ASP A 113 26.74 -11.15 -18.63
N GLU A 114 26.75 -10.05 -17.88
CA GLU A 114 27.27 -9.97 -16.51
C GLU A 114 26.62 -10.97 -15.54
N VAL A 115 25.28 -11.09 -15.56
CA VAL A 115 24.56 -12.06 -14.72
C VAL A 115 24.82 -13.49 -15.20
N SER A 116 24.89 -13.68 -16.52
CA SER A 116 25.16 -14.98 -17.13
C SER A 116 26.55 -15.51 -16.77
N ASP A 117 27.56 -14.63 -16.75
CA ASP A 117 28.93 -14.98 -16.40
C ASP A 117 29.07 -15.35 -14.91
N LEU A 118 28.42 -14.59 -14.02
CA LEU A 118 28.37 -14.93 -12.59
C LEU A 118 27.69 -16.28 -12.32
N LEU A 119 26.60 -16.59 -13.05
CA LEU A 119 25.95 -17.90 -12.94
C LEU A 119 26.84 -19.06 -13.45
N ARG A 120 27.67 -18.83 -14.48
CA ARG A 120 28.67 -19.81 -14.94
C ARG A 120 29.79 -20.02 -13.91
N GLU A 121 30.21 -18.95 -13.24
CA GLU A 121 31.17 -19.04 -12.14
C GLU A 121 30.59 -19.82 -10.96
N LEU A 122 29.31 -19.59 -10.63
CA LEU A 122 28.56 -20.37 -9.65
C LEU A 122 28.54 -21.86 -10.00
N ASP A 123 28.35 -22.25 -11.27
CA ASP A 123 28.43 -23.67 -11.66
C ASP A 123 29.81 -24.27 -11.42
N THR A 124 30.86 -23.48 -11.65
CA THR A 124 32.25 -23.90 -11.42
C THR A 124 32.52 -24.12 -9.93
N LEU A 125 32.02 -23.23 -9.07
CA LEU A 125 32.05 -23.40 -7.63
C LEU A 125 31.20 -24.61 -7.19
N GLY A 126 29.97 -24.73 -7.70
CA GLY A 126 29.04 -25.82 -7.41
C GLY A 126 29.65 -27.19 -7.69
N LYS A 127 30.32 -27.36 -8.83
CA LYS A 127 31.03 -28.62 -9.17
C LYS A 127 32.11 -29.00 -8.15
N ARG A 128 32.76 -28.02 -7.51
CA ARG A 128 33.75 -28.26 -6.44
C ARG A 128 33.10 -28.60 -5.09
N CYS A 129 31.87 -28.14 -4.86
CA CYS A 129 31.21 -28.19 -3.56
C CYS A 129 30.05 -29.19 -3.47
N GLY A 130 29.93 -30.12 -4.42
CA GLY A 130 28.88 -31.16 -4.39
C GLY A 130 27.55 -30.76 -5.04
N GLY A 131 27.53 -29.68 -5.82
CA GLY A 131 26.40 -29.23 -6.63
C GLY A 131 25.81 -27.89 -6.20
N LEU A 132 24.68 -27.55 -6.82
CA LEU A 132 23.87 -26.37 -6.51
C LEU A 132 22.55 -26.82 -5.89
N HIS A 133 22.08 -26.11 -4.87
CA HIS A 133 20.80 -26.37 -4.21
C HIS A 133 20.05 -25.07 -3.94
N ALA A 134 18.72 -25.11 -3.95
CA ALA A 134 17.91 -23.94 -3.64
C ALA A 134 16.64 -24.30 -2.86
N ALA A 135 16.48 -23.68 -1.70
CA ALA A 135 15.29 -23.75 -0.87
C ALA A 135 14.62 -22.37 -0.86
N ALA A 136 13.30 -22.31 -1.08
CA ALA A 136 12.60 -21.04 -1.15
C ALA A 136 11.17 -21.19 -0.63
N GLY A 137 10.71 -20.24 0.19
CA GLY A 137 9.39 -20.30 0.80
C GLY A 137 8.94 -19.00 1.44
N THR A 138 7.62 -18.81 1.49
CA THR A 138 6.98 -17.72 2.23
C THR A 138 6.80 -18.11 3.70
N LEU A 139 7.14 -17.20 4.61
CA LEU A 139 6.89 -17.40 6.05
C LEU A 139 5.40 -17.13 6.38
N PRO A 140 4.78 -17.95 7.25
CA PRO A 140 3.34 -17.88 7.50
C PRO A 140 2.94 -16.62 8.30
N SER A 141 1.91 -15.91 7.83
CA SER A 141 1.32 -14.78 8.56
C SER A 141 0.56 -15.25 9.81
N GLY A 142 0.64 -14.52 10.92
CA GLY A 142 -0.25 -14.72 12.08
C GLY A 142 0.39 -15.23 13.38
N GLY A 143 1.71 -15.40 13.45
CA GLY A 143 2.45 -15.46 14.72
C GLY A 143 2.25 -16.70 15.60
N GLY A 144 1.70 -17.80 15.06
CA GLY A 144 1.52 -19.07 15.78
C GLY A 144 2.68 -20.06 15.68
N GLU A 145 3.57 -19.91 14.69
CA GLU A 145 4.64 -20.87 14.39
C GLU A 145 6.03 -20.32 14.73
N SER A 146 6.91 -21.21 15.22
CA SER A 146 8.33 -20.90 15.42
C SER A 146 9.01 -20.55 14.10
N VAL A 147 9.86 -19.53 14.10
CA VAL A 147 10.67 -19.12 12.94
C VAL A 147 11.59 -20.26 12.49
N ARG A 148 12.22 -20.94 13.44
CA ARG A 148 13.13 -22.05 13.18
C ARG A 148 12.39 -23.21 12.52
N LEU A 149 11.21 -23.58 13.02
CA LEU A 149 10.39 -24.63 12.41
C LEU A 149 9.88 -24.23 11.02
N ALA A 150 9.46 -22.98 10.84
CA ALA A 150 9.01 -22.47 9.54
C ALA A 150 10.15 -22.54 8.50
N VAL A 151 11.36 -22.10 8.84
CA VAL A 151 12.52 -22.19 7.94
C VAL A 151 12.95 -23.63 7.69
N LEU A 152 12.92 -24.51 8.71
CA LEU A 152 13.18 -25.93 8.52
C LEU A 152 12.16 -26.55 7.55
N SER A 153 10.88 -26.20 7.66
CA SER A 153 9.84 -26.71 6.75
C SER A 153 10.12 -26.38 5.28
N ILE A 154 10.74 -25.23 5.00
CA ILE A 154 11.14 -24.79 3.65
C ILE A 154 12.33 -25.62 3.16
N ILE A 155 13.34 -25.80 4.01
CA ILE A 155 14.54 -26.58 3.68
C ILE A 155 14.20 -28.07 3.48
N LEU A 156 13.35 -28.63 4.34
CA LEU A 156 12.90 -30.02 4.26
C LEU A 156 12.17 -30.30 2.95
N ARG A 157 11.20 -29.45 2.59
CA ARG A 157 10.51 -29.55 1.30
C ARG A 157 11.49 -29.58 0.13
N SER A 158 12.54 -28.75 0.19
CA SER A 158 13.52 -28.66 -0.92
C SER A 158 14.31 -29.94 -1.18
N LYS A 159 14.32 -30.86 -0.21
CA LYS A 159 14.91 -32.20 -0.35
C LYS A 159 13.87 -33.30 -0.56
N GLY A 160 12.62 -32.95 -0.88
CA GLY A 160 11.51 -33.88 -1.03
C GLY A 160 11.03 -34.49 0.28
N LEU A 161 11.37 -33.89 1.42
CA LEU A 161 10.97 -34.37 2.76
C LEU A 161 9.67 -33.69 3.21
N PRO A 162 8.91 -34.32 4.13
CA PRO A 162 7.73 -33.70 4.75
C PRO A 162 8.06 -32.36 5.40
N SER A 163 7.12 -31.41 5.36
CA SER A 163 7.27 -30.09 5.99
C SER A 163 7.30 -30.14 7.52
N SER A 164 6.68 -31.17 8.11
CA SER A 164 6.65 -31.39 9.56
C SER A 164 7.97 -32.01 10.04
N LEU A 165 8.63 -31.37 11.01
CA LEU A 165 9.93 -31.81 11.50
C LEU A 165 9.94 -33.27 12.00
N PRO A 166 8.97 -33.75 12.81
CA PRO A 166 8.97 -35.15 13.25
C PRO A 166 8.84 -36.15 12.10
N GLN A 167 8.00 -35.85 11.11
CA GLN A 167 7.81 -36.70 9.93
C GLN A 167 9.09 -36.74 9.08
N ALA A 168 9.74 -35.59 8.88
CA ALA A 168 11.02 -35.54 8.19
C ALA A 168 12.12 -36.28 8.93
N GLN A 169 12.22 -36.12 10.26
CA GLN A 169 13.20 -36.85 11.06
C GLN A 169 12.99 -38.36 10.98
N PHE A 170 11.73 -38.82 10.96
CA PHE A 170 11.39 -40.22 10.72
C PHE A 170 11.87 -40.70 9.34
N CYS A 171 11.58 -39.95 8.27
CA CYS A 171 12.05 -40.29 6.92
C CYS A 171 13.59 -40.34 6.84
N ILE A 172 14.28 -39.35 7.41
CA ILE A 172 15.75 -39.30 7.44
C ILE A 172 16.30 -40.49 8.25
N TRP A 173 15.65 -40.87 9.34
CA TRP A 173 16.04 -42.03 10.12
C TRP A 173 15.85 -43.34 9.35
N LEU A 174 14.72 -43.51 8.64
CA LEU A 174 14.50 -44.64 7.76
C LEU A 174 15.56 -44.75 6.65
N GLN A 175 15.90 -43.62 6.03
CA GLN A 175 16.95 -43.57 4.99
C GLN A 175 18.32 -43.97 5.56
N LYS A 176 18.69 -43.44 6.73
CA LYS A 176 19.97 -43.77 7.39
C LYS A 176 20.11 -45.26 7.70
N ASN A 177 19.00 -45.94 7.99
CA ASN A 177 18.98 -47.37 8.29
C ASN A 177 18.69 -48.25 7.05
N ASN A 178 18.64 -47.69 5.84
CA ASN A 178 18.30 -48.40 4.60
C ASN A 178 16.92 -49.10 4.64
N MET A 179 15.97 -48.51 5.36
CA MET A 179 14.61 -49.06 5.54
C MET A 179 13.54 -48.30 4.77
N TYR A 180 13.85 -47.11 4.25
CA TYR A 180 12.87 -46.22 3.62
C TYR A 180 12.06 -46.90 2.51
N GLU A 181 12.73 -47.49 1.52
CA GLU A 181 12.05 -48.16 0.39
C GLU A 181 11.27 -49.42 0.84
N LYS A 182 11.76 -50.15 1.85
CA LYS A 182 11.07 -51.34 2.37
C LYS A 182 9.76 -50.96 3.05
N VAL A 183 9.81 -49.96 3.92
CA VAL A 183 8.62 -49.45 4.64
C VAL A 183 7.62 -48.86 3.65
N ARG A 184 8.10 -48.07 2.68
CA ARG A 184 7.25 -47.50 1.62
C ARG A 184 6.55 -48.58 0.80
N ALA A 185 7.30 -49.54 0.27
CA ALA A 185 6.76 -50.63 -0.54
C ALA A 185 5.76 -51.49 0.25
N SER A 186 6.02 -51.74 1.54
CA SER A 186 5.10 -52.47 2.40
C SER A 186 3.76 -51.73 2.55
N ILE A 187 3.78 -50.41 2.75
CA ILE A 187 2.55 -49.59 2.87
C ILE A 187 1.79 -49.55 1.54
N GLU A 188 2.49 -49.36 0.42
CA GLU A 188 1.88 -49.34 -0.91
C GLU A 188 1.27 -50.72 -1.28
N SER A 189 1.94 -51.83 -0.89
CA SER A 189 1.41 -53.19 -1.09
C SER A 189 0.13 -53.48 -0.29
N ALA A 190 -0.07 -52.76 0.82
CA ALA A 190 -1.30 -52.80 1.61
C ALA A 190 -2.43 -51.93 1.02
N GLY A 191 -2.22 -51.34 -0.16
CA GLY A 191 -3.19 -50.48 -0.85
C GLY A 191 -3.33 -49.08 -0.22
N LYS A 192 -2.33 -48.64 0.54
CA LYS A 192 -2.30 -47.33 1.20
C LYS A 192 -1.23 -46.43 0.60
N ASP A 193 -1.48 -45.14 0.64
CA ASP A 193 -0.51 -44.13 0.21
C ASP A 193 0.45 -43.80 1.36
N PHE A 194 1.76 -43.79 1.08
CA PHE A 194 2.80 -43.54 2.07
C PHE A 194 2.68 -42.16 2.71
N GLN A 195 2.37 -41.12 1.92
CA GLN A 195 2.25 -39.75 2.43
C GLN A 195 1.06 -39.61 3.38
N SER A 196 -0.07 -40.23 3.03
CA SER A 196 -1.27 -40.26 3.87
C SER A 196 -1.02 -40.94 5.22
N GLU A 197 -0.36 -42.10 5.23
CA GLU A 197 -0.04 -42.80 6.49
C GLU A 197 1.04 -42.07 7.30
N LEU A 198 1.93 -41.32 6.64
CA LEU A 198 2.94 -40.47 7.29
C LEU A 198 2.33 -39.23 7.95
N HIS A 199 1.25 -38.66 7.40
CA HIS A 199 0.47 -37.63 8.09
C HIS A 199 -0.05 -38.13 9.45
N ASP A 200 -0.43 -39.40 9.50
CA ASP A 200 -0.92 -40.11 10.68
C ASP A 200 0.19 -40.89 11.43
N LEU A 201 1.45 -40.43 11.37
CA LEU A 201 2.66 -41.09 11.90
C LEU A 201 2.46 -41.81 13.26
N TYR A 202 1.76 -41.19 14.19
CA TYR A 202 1.63 -41.70 15.56
C TYR A 202 0.42 -42.63 15.80
N VAL A 203 -0.46 -42.78 14.82
CA VAL A 203 -1.72 -43.52 14.96
C VAL A 203 -1.91 -44.57 13.87
N SER A 204 -1.20 -44.46 12.75
CA SER A 204 -1.25 -45.45 11.66
C SER A 204 -0.85 -46.86 12.15
N PRO A 205 -1.71 -47.88 12.00
CA PRO A 205 -1.34 -49.29 12.21
C PRO A 205 -0.46 -49.81 11.09
N VAL A 206 -0.71 -49.37 9.86
CA VAL A 206 -0.05 -49.88 8.65
C VAL A 206 1.41 -49.45 8.65
N LEU A 207 1.70 -48.19 8.99
CA LEU A 207 3.06 -47.68 9.11
C LEU A 207 3.83 -48.36 10.24
N ALA A 208 3.19 -48.54 11.41
CA ALA A 208 3.82 -49.22 12.54
C ALA A 208 4.12 -50.71 12.23
N GLN A 209 3.23 -51.39 11.53
CA GLN A 209 3.46 -52.78 11.09
C GLN A 209 4.57 -52.86 10.04
N ALA A 210 4.54 -52.00 9.02
CA ALA A 210 5.58 -51.93 8.00
C ALA A 210 6.97 -51.66 8.58
N LEU A 211 7.04 -50.85 9.65
CA LEU A 211 8.27 -50.61 10.38
C LEU A 211 8.77 -51.86 11.14
N LEU A 212 7.88 -52.59 11.80
CA LEU A 212 8.22 -53.84 12.49
C LEU A 212 8.64 -54.94 11.52
N ASP A 213 8.04 -54.99 10.33
CA ASP A 213 8.42 -55.94 9.29
C ASP A 213 9.81 -55.61 8.72
N ALA A 214 10.17 -54.32 8.67
CA ALA A 214 11.48 -53.86 8.23
C ALA A 214 12.58 -53.99 9.31
N ASP A 215 12.23 -53.77 10.58
CA ASP A 215 13.09 -53.93 11.75
C ASP A 215 12.33 -54.58 12.92
N PRO A 216 12.35 -55.91 13.02
CA PRO A 216 11.70 -56.64 14.11
C PRO A 216 12.28 -56.34 15.49
N ALA A 217 13.49 -55.76 15.57
CA ALA A 217 14.12 -55.39 16.84
C ALA A 217 13.68 -54.00 17.34
N PHE A 218 12.95 -53.22 16.52
CA PHE A 218 12.51 -51.87 16.87
C PHE A 218 11.57 -51.83 18.08
N ALA A 219 10.59 -52.74 18.13
CA ALA A 219 9.67 -52.90 19.26
C ALA A 219 9.05 -54.31 19.29
N PRO A 220 8.62 -54.81 20.45
CA PRO A 220 8.09 -56.17 20.58
C PRO A 220 6.69 -56.35 19.99
N ASP A 221 5.89 -55.28 19.88
CA ASP A 221 4.55 -55.30 19.32
C ASP A 221 4.15 -53.94 18.74
N LEU A 222 3.04 -53.91 18.00
CA LEU A 222 2.53 -52.72 17.31
C LEU A 222 2.17 -51.57 18.27
N LYS A 223 1.72 -51.88 19.49
CA LYS A 223 1.38 -50.86 20.50
C LYS A 223 2.66 -50.19 21.00
N GLN A 224 3.69 -50.97 21.30
CA GLN A 224 5.00 -50.46 21.72
C GLN A 224 5.72 -49.74 20.58
N ALA A 225 5.58 -50.17 19.33
CA ALA A 225 6.12 -49.46 18.17
C ALA A 225 5.58 -48.03 18.07
N ARG A 226 4.27 -47.83 18.27
CA ARG A 226 3.67 -46.48 18.27
C ARG A 226 4.12 -45.61 19.44
N VAL A 227 4.33 -46.21 20.62
CA VAL A 227 4.87 -45.50 21.79
C VAL A 227 6.32 -45.07 21.51
N ALA A 228 7.13 -45.96 20.96
CA ALA A 228 8.50 -45.68 20.56
C ALA A 228 8.58 -44.57 19.49
N LEU A 229 7.71 -44.60 18.47
CA LEU A 229 7.63 -43.54 17.46
C LEU A 229 7.31 -42.17 18.07
N ARG A 230 6.36 -42.08 18.99
CA ARG A 230 6.04 -40.83 19.71
C ARG A 230 7.19 -40.33 20.57
N ALA A 231 7.91 -41.25 21.23
CA ALA A 231 9.04 -40.91 22.09
C ALA A 231 10.27 -40.46 21.29
N GLN A 232 10.51 -41.10 20.14
CA GLN A 232 11.68 -40.84 19.30
C GLN A 232 11.51 -39.61 18.39
N PHE A 233 10.28 -39.32 17.95
CA PHE A 233 9.95 -38.19 17.08
C PHE A 233 8.85 -37.34 17.71
N PRO A 234 9.10 -36.58 18.78
CA PRO A 234 8.07 -35.80 19.46
C PRO A 234 7.65 -34.56 18.65
N VAL A 235 6.38 -34.16 18.76
CA VAL A 235 5.92 -32.85 18.26
C VAL A 235 6.47 -31.75 19.16
N VAL A 236 7.32 -30.89 18.61
CA VAL A 236 7.94 -29.77 19.33
C VAL A 236 7.32 -28.43 18.91
N LYS A 237 7.30 -27.47 19.84
CA LYS A 237 6.84 -26.10 19.57
C LYS A 237 7.93 -25.21 18.97
N ASP A 238 9.19 -25.49 19.32
CA ASP A 238 10.39 -24.84 18.80
C ASP A 238 11.59 -25.78 18.98
N VAL A 239 12.71 -25.46 18.33
CA VAL A 239 14.02 -26.09 18.50
C VAL A 239 15.06 -25.05 18.89
N SER A 240 16.16 -25.46 19.51
CA SER A 240 17.29 -24.55 19.77
C SER A 240 18.02 -24.20 18.47
N THR A 241 18.77 -23.09 18.47
CA THR A 241 19.60 -22.69 17.32
C THR A 241 20.67 -23.74 16.98
N GLU A 242 21.22 -24.44 17.97
CA GLU A 242 22.17 -25.54 17.75
C GLU A 242 21.53 -26.73 17.03
N GLU A 243 20.35 -27.17 17.49
CA GLU A 243 19.65 -28.29 16.85
C GLU A 243 19.14 -27.89 15.46
N PHE A 244 18.72 -26.64 15.28
CA PHE A 244 18.38 -26.06 13.97
C PHE A 244 19.53 -26.19 12.96
N ILE A 245 20.73 -25.72 13.31
CA ILE A 245 21.91 -25.82 12.43
C ILE A 245 22.28 -27.29 12.16
N ARG A 246 22.25 -28.13 13.19
CA ARG A 246 22.54 -29.56 13.05
C ARG A 246 21.59 -30.25 12.08
N ILE A 247 20.29 -29.94 12.12
CA ILE A 247 19.30 -30.48 11.19
C ILE A 247 19.57 -29.97 9.78
N ILE A 248 19.86 -28.68 9.60
CA ILE A 248 20.18 -28.11 8.28
C ILE A 248 21.41 -28.79 7.67
N GLN A 249 22.49 -28.91 8.43
CA GLN A 249 23.70 -29.61 8.00
C GLN A 249 23.38 -31.05 7.58
N LYS A 250 22.58 -31.77 8.37
CA LYS A 250 22.18 -33.15 8.07
C LYS A 250 21.33 -33.27 6.79
N VAL A 251 20.43 -32.32 6.56
CA VAL A 251 19.48 -32.35 5.43
C VAL A 251 20.14 -31.87 4.13
N LEU A 252 21.01 -30.85 4.20
CA LEU A 252 21.63 -30.29 3.01
C LEU A 252 22.88 -31.06 2.56
N SER A 253 23.61 -31.70 3.48
CA SER A 253 24.86 -32.38 3.16
C SER A 253 24.67 -33.48 2.11
N THR A 254 25.48 -33.42 1.06
CA THR A 254 25.55 -34.40 -0.02
C THR A 254 27.01 -34.84 -0.14
N ASN A 255 27.29 -36.15 -0.10
CA ASN A 255 28.66 -36.70 -0.20
C ASN A 255 29.68 -36.10 0.81
N GLY A 256 29.23 -35.73 2.01
CA GLY A 256 30.11 -35.23 3.09
C GLY A 256 30.34 -33.71 3.12
N GLY A 257 29.67 -32.93 2.27
CA GLY A 257 29.72 -31.46 2.31
C GLY A 257 28.39 -30.81 1.93
N ILE A 258 28.22 -29.53 2.24
CA ILE A 258 27.03 -28.76 1.87
C ILE A 258 27.20 -28.22 0.45
N PRO A 259 26.26 -28.50 -0.49
CA PRO A 259 26.29 -27.90 -1.83
C PRO A 259 26.14 -26.38 -1.76
N CYS A 260 26.52 -25.68 -2.83
CA CYS A 260 26.30 -24.23 -2.90
C CYS A 260 24.80 -23.96 -2.88
N THR A 261 24.31 -23.49 -1.73
CA THR A 261 22.89 -23.47 -1.41
C THR A 261 22.40 -22.04 -1.27
N VAL A 262 21.29 -21.70 -1.91
CA VAL A 262 20.52 -20.50 -1.58
C VAL A 262 19.29 -20.86 -0.75
N ILE A 263 19.05 -20.12 0.33
CA ILE A 263 17.83 -20.15 1.13
C ILE A 263 17.13 -18.81 0.99
N VAL A 264 15.93 -18.83 0.41
CA VAL A 264 15.11 -17.64 0.17
C VAL A 264 13.90 -17.65 1.10
N LEU A 265 13.81 -16.63 1.94
CA LEU A 265 12.72 -16.42 2.89
C LEU A 265 11.92 -15.20 2.48
N ASP A 266 10.73 -15.44 1.94
CA ASP A 266 9.82 -14.37 1.52
C ASP A 266 8.90 -13.93 2.68
N GLU A 267 8.48 -12.66 2.64
CA GLU A 267 7.58 -12.04 3.63
C GLU A 267 8.07 -12.09 5.09
N ILE A 268 9.39 -11.95 5.33
CA ILE A 268 9.97 -11.86 6.68
C ILE A 268 9.35 -10.72 7.49
N GLN A 269 9.13 -9.57 6.87
CA GLN A 269 8.55 -8.41 7.56
C GLN A 269 7.12 -8.70 8.04
N LEU A 270 6.29 -9.32 7.21
CA LEU A 270 4.93 -9.71 7.58
C LEU A 270 4.95 -10.78 8.66
N PHE A 271 5.90 -11.71 8.58
CA PHE A 271 6.10 -12.73 9.61
C PHE A 271 6.51 -12.11 10.95
N ILE A 272 7.38 -11.10 10.99
CA ILE A 272 7.76 -10.42 12.24
C ILE A 272 6.55 -9.67 12.82
N GLY A 273 5.81 -8.93 11.98
CA GLY A 273 4.73 -8.05 12.40
C GLY A 273 5.19 -7.12 13.52
N ASP A 274 4.40 -7.04 14.60
CA ASP A 274 4.73 -6.21 15.77
C ASP A 274 5.46 -6.98 16.89
N SER A 275 6.02 -8.17 16.61
CA SER A 275 6.60 -9.04 17.64
C SER A 275 8.11 -8.87 17.77
N PRO A 276 8.62 -8.35 18.92
CA PRO A 276 10.06 -8.24 19.16
C PRO A 276 10.76 -9.61 19.22
N ASN A 277 10.08 -10.64 19.74
CA ASN A 277 10.63 -11.98 19.85
C ASN A 277 10.89 -12.58 18.47
N ARG A 278 9.93 -12.47 17.54
CA ARG A 278 10.11 -12.95 16.15
C ARG A 278 11.22 -12.21 15.42
N SER A 279 11.37 -10.90 15.65
CA SER A 279 12.51 -10.12 15.13
C SER A 279 13.86 -10.66 15.65
N THR A 280 13.94 -10.96 16.95
CA THR A 280 15.13 -11.56 17.56
C THR A 280 15.42 -12.95 16.99
N ASP A 281 14.40 -13.82 16.90
CA ASP A 281 14.58 -15.17 16.34
C ASP A 281 15.10 -15.13 14.89
N VAL A 282 14.56 -14.23 14.05
CA VAL A 282 15.04 -14.02 12.67
C VAL A 282 16.52 -13.59 12.65
N MET A 283 16.90 -12.68 13.54
CA MET A 283 18.29 -12.23 13.68
C MET A 283 19.22 -13.38 14.07
N GLU A 284 18.82 -14.20 15.04
CA GLU A 284 19.61 -15.35 15.51
C GLU A 284 19.79 -16.42 14.43
N ILE A 285 18.72 -16.77 13.70
CA ILE A 285 18.83 -17.76 12.62
C ILE A 285 19.67 -17.22 11.45
N ALA A 286 19.56 -15.93 11.13
CA ALA A 286 20.36 -15.32 10.08
C ALA A 286 21.84 -15.37 10.45
N GLU A 287 22.18 -15.01 11.69
CA GLU A 287 23.56 -15.12 12.19
C GLU A 287 24.09 -16.55 12.15
N ALA A 288 23.30 -17.51 12.62
CA ALA A 288 23.69 -18.91 12.66
C ALA A 288 23.93 -19.48 11.25
N ILE A 289 23.03 -19.20 10.30
CA ILE A 289 23.18 -19.63 8.90
C ILE A 289 24.43 -19.00 8.26
N CYS A 290 24.66 -17.70 8.48
CA CYS A 290 25.79 -16.99 7.88
C CYS A 290 27.16 -17.44 8.41
N LYS A 291 27.24 -17.92 9.67
CA LYS A 291 28.51 -18.25 10.34
C LYS A 291 28.82 -19.74 10.48
N GLN A 292 27.81 -20.62 10.50
CA GLN A 292 27.97 -22.02 10.91
C GLN A 292 27.76 -23.05 9.77
N LEU A 293 27.68 -22.58 8.52
CA LEU A 293 27.47 -23.43 7.33
C LEU A 293 28.58 -23.27 6.28
N ASP A 294 29.82 -23.04 6.75
CA ASP A 294 31.07 -23.01 5.95
C ASP A 294 31.04 -22.09 4.72
N SER A 295 30.34 -20.98 4.83
CA SER A 295 30.06 -20.03 3.74
C SER A 295 29.46 -20.64 2.47
N ARG A 296 28.88 -21.86 2.57
CA ARG A 296 28.22 -22.53 1.45
C ARG A 296 26.78 -22.07 1.24
N VAL A 297 26.18 -21.48 2.26
CA VAL A 297 24.76 -21.14 2.29
C VAL A 297 24.55 -19.62 2.22
N LEU A 298 23.90 -19.17 1.14
CA LEU A 298 23.43 -17.80 0.99
C LEU A 298 22.01 -17.67 1.54
N LEU A 299 21.80 -16.78 2.50
CA LEU A 299 20.48 -16.42 2.99
C LEU A 299 19.97 -15.16 2.29
N ILE A 300 18.74 -15.19 1.79
CA ILE A 300 18.05 -14.03 1.22
C ILE A 300 16.72 -13.85 1.96
N GLY A 301 16.51 -12.66 2.50
CA GLY A 301 15.26 -12.24 3.12
C GLY A 301 14.54 -11.19 2.28
N ALA A 302 13.21 -11.23 2.27
CA ALA A 302 12.40 -10.16 1.66
C ALA A 302 11.42 -9.50 2.63
N GLY A 303 11.21 -8.20 2.41
CA GLY A 303 10.25 -7.38 3.13
C GLY A 303 9.76 -6.21 2.28
N GLN A 304 8.78 -5.47 2.79
CA GLN A 304 8.24 -4.28 2.12
C GLN A 304 9.19 -3.08 2.25
N THR A 305 9.81 -2.94 3.41
CA THR A 305 10.66 -1.80 3.76
C THR A 305 12.15 -2.16 3.68
N ALA A 306 12.97 -1.21 3.23
CA ALA A 306 14.42 -1.32 3.35
C ALA A 306 14.83 -1.33 4.83
N LEU A 307 15.89 -2.08 5.17
CA LEU A 307 16.39 -2.17 6.56
C LEU A 307 16.95 -0.83 7.08
N ALA A 308 17.30 0.09 6.19
CA ALA A 308 17.68 1.47 6.51
C ALA A 308 16.49 2.35 6.91
N GLY A 309 15.25 1.87 6.78
CA GLY A 309 14.03 2.59 7.15
C GLY A 309 13.85 2.81 8.65
N SER A 310 12.77 3.48 9.02
CA SER A 310 12.46 3.89 10.40
C SER A 310 11.83 2.79 11.27
N VAL A 311 11.66 1.57 10.77
CA VAL A 311 10.99 0.47 11.50
C VAL A 311 11.97 -0.17 12.51
N PRO A 312 11.80 0.02 13.84
CA PRO A 312 12.82 -0.38 14.82
C PRO A 312 13.09 -1.89 14.87
N LEU A 313 12.06 -2.71 14.63
CA LEU A 313 12.20 -4.18 14.62
C LEU A 313 13.00 -4.69 13.42
N LEU A 314 13.00 -3.97 12.30
CA LEU A 314 13.77 -4.34 11.11
C LEU A 314 15.21 -3.83 11.17
N GLN A 315 15.46 -2.68 11.81
CA GLN A 315 16.82 -2.15 11.97
C GLN A 315 17.78 -3.14 12.65
N ARG A 316 17.27 -4.01 13.52
CA ARG A 316 18.04 -5.10 14.16
C ARG A 316 18.63 -6.10 13.17
N LEU A 317 18.01 -6.27 12.01
CA LEU A 317 18.45 -7.20 10.95
C LEU A 317 19.53 -6.60 10.05
N ARG A 318 19.75 -5.27 10.09
CA ARG A 318 20.65 -4.56 9.18
C ARG A 318 22.09 -5.09 9.21
N ASP A 319 22.57 -5.44 10.40
CA ASP A 319 23.94 -5.94 10.58
C ASP A 319 24.09 -7.42 10.19
N ARG A 320 22.98 -8.12 9.87
CA ARG A 320 22.98 -9.51 9.40
C ARG A 320 22.73 -9.60 7.89
N PHE A 321 21.88 -8.72 7.36
CA PHE A 321 21.62 -8.62 5.92
C PHE A 321 22.32 -7.39 5.34
N THR A 322 23.60 -7.54 5.01
CA THR A 322 24.47 -6.45 4.57
C THR A 322 24.45 -6.21 3.06
N ILE A 323 23.75 -7.05 2.28
CA ILE A 323 23.58 -6.89 0.84
C ILE A 323 22.17 -6.31 0.56
N PRO A 324 21.99 -4.98 0.45
CA PRO A 324 20.70 -4.40 0.16
C PRO A 324 20.36 -4.50 -1.33
N VAL A 325 19.14 -4.90 -1.64
CA VAL A 325 18.54 -4.85 -2.99
C VAL A 325 17.19 -4.16 -2.87
N GLU A 326 17.08 -2.95 -3.40
CA GLU A 326 15.89 -2.13 -3.30
C GLU A 326 15.20 -2.05 -4.66
N LEU A 327 14.02 -2.65 -4.76
CA LEU A 327 13.18 -2.59 -5.95
C LEU A 327 12.37 -1.31 -5.94
N SER A 328 12.36 -0.63 -7.08
CA SER A 328 11.71 0.66 -7.28
C SER A 328 10.50 0.54 -8.20
N ASP A 329 9.70 1.62 -8.27
CA ASP A 329 8.58 1.71 -9.21
C ASP A 329 9.04 1.54 -10.67
N SER A 330 10.22 2.09 -10.99
CA SER A 330 10.76 2.06 -12.35
C SER A 330 10.99 0.64 -12.87
N ASP A 331 11.24 -0.32 -11.97
CA ASP A 331 11.41 -1.73 -12.31
C ASP A 331 10.07 -2.37 -12.69
N VAL A 332 8.99 -2.05 -11.95
CA VAL A 332 7.63 -2.50 -12.28
C VAL A 332 7.17 -1.92 -13.60
N GLU A 333 7.47 -0.65 -13.85
CA GLU A 333 7.17 -0.01 -15.12
C GLU A 333 7.86 -0.72 -16.28
N THR A 334 9.16 -1.04 -16.11
CA THR A 334 9.96 -1.72 -17.14
C THR A 334 9.41 -3.10 -17.45
N VAL A 335 9.11 -3.89 -16.42
CA VAL A 335 8.48 -5.21 -16.56
C VAL A 335 7.12 -5.08 -17.25
N THR A 336 6.28 -4.14 -16.82
CA THR A 336 4.95 -3.91 -17.42
C THR A 336 5.06 -3.55 -18.90
N ARG A 337 6.00 -2.66 -19.25
CA ARG A 337 6.26 -2.25 -20.64
C ARG A 337 6.72 -3.40 -21.52
N ARG A 338 7.58 -4.28 -21.00
CA ARG A 338 8.15 -5.41 -21.74
C ARG A 338 7.20 -6.60 -21.85
N VAL A 339 6.47 -6.91 -20.78
CA VAL A 339 5.63 -8.11 -20.72
C VAL A 339 4.26 -7.88 -21.36
N VAL A 340 3.63 -6.74 -21.04
CA VAL A 340 2.23 -6.46 -21.41
C VAL A 340 2.12 -5.39 -22.49
N LEU A 341 2.87 -4.29 -22.37
CA LEU A 341 2.71 -3.14 -23.28
C LEU A 341 3.67 -3.16 -24.48
N ALA A 342 4.41 -4.24 -24.71
CA ALA A 342 5.43 -4.26 -25.76
C ALA A 342 4.82 -3.97 -27.14
N LYS A 343 5.35 -2.97 -27.83
CA LYS A 343 4.84 -2.50 -29.13
C LYS A 343 5.60 -3.12 -30.29
N LYS A 344 4.90 -3.40 -31.39
CA LYS A 344 5.54 -3.75 -32.67
C LYS A 344 6.33 -2.55 -33.19
N ALA A 345 7.55 -2.79 -33.66
CA ALA A 345 8.45 -1.73 -34.12
C ALA A 345 7.84 -0.91 -35.27
N ASP A 346 7.12 -1.55 -36.19
CA ASP A 346 6.47 -0.92 -37.34
C ASP A 346 5.21 -0.12 -36.99
N LYS A 347 4.67 -0.25 -35.76
CA LYS A 347 3.46 0.45 -35.32
C LYS A 347 3.73 1.65 -34.41
N ARG A 348 4.94 1.80 -33.87
CA ARG A 348 5.28 2.89 -32.93
C ARG A 348 4.97 4.29 -33.47
N LYS A 349 5.39 4.59 -34.71
CA LYS A 349 5.14 5.89 -35.35
C LYS A 349 3.65 6.20 -35.54
N THR A 350 2.83 5.16 -35.78
CA THR A 350 1.37 5.32 -35.91
C THR A 350 0.75 5.70 -34.58
N ILE A 351 1.19 5.09 -33.47
CA ILE A 351 0.75 5.44 -32.12
C ILE A 351 1.16 6.87 -31.78
N GLU A 352 2.42 7.21 -32.04
CA GLU A 352 2.98 8.55 -31.81
C GLU A 352 2.16 9.63 -32.53
N ASN A 353 1.87 9.44 -33.82
CA ASN A 353 1.04 10.36 -34.59
C ASN A 353 -0.38 10.51 -34.01
N ALA A 354 -1.00 9.41 -33.57
CA ALA A 354 -2.33 9.44 -32.97
C ALA A 354 -2.34 10.21 -31.65
N LEU A 355 -1.32 10.01 -30.80
CA LEU A 355 -1.19 10.74 -29.54
C LEU A 355 -0.87 12.23 -29.74
N ASN A 356 0.01 12.54 -30.69
CA ASN A 356 0.37 13.93 -31.03
C ASN A 356 -0.84 14.73 -31.55
N ALA A 357 -1.75 14.09 -32.29
CA ALA A 357 -2.99 14.73 -32.74
C ALA A 357 -3.88 15.22 -31.58
N TYR A 358 -3.77 14.60 -30.40
CA TYR A 358 -4.55 14.91 -29.20
C TYR A 358 -3.67 15.36 -28.01
N ALA A 359 -2.44 15.81 -28.26
CA ALA A 359 -1.50 16.20 -27.21
C ALA A 359 -2.08 17.25 -26.25
N GLY A 360 -2.90 18.19 -26.76
CA GLY A 360 -3.58 19.19 -25.91
C GLY A 360 -4.61 18.59 -24.92
N GLU A 361 -5.25 17.46 -25.24
CA GLU A 361 -6.11 16.74 -24.27
C GLU A 361 -5.28 15.99 -23.23
N ILE A 362 -4.10 15.50 -23.62
CA ILE A 362 -3.22 14.73 -22.72
C ILE A 362 -2.46 15.67 -21.77
N ASP A 363 -1.79 16.69 -22.31
CA ASP A 363 -0.91 17.61 -21.56
C ASP A 363 -1.67 18.44 -20.52
N ARG A 364 -2.99 18.60 -20.66
CA ARG A 364 -3.81 19.35 -19.68
C ARG A 364 -4.20 18.53 -18.44
N GLN A 365 -4.11 17.20 -18.50
CA GLN A 365 -4.63 16.32 -17.45
C GLN A 365 -3.91 16.59 -16.13
N LEU A 366 -4.70 16.88 -15.09
CA LEU A 366 -4.24 17.09 -13.71
C LEU A 366 -3.15 18.17 -13.56
N SER A 367 -3.18 19.20 -14.41
CA SER A 367 -2.29 20.36 -14.28
C SER A 367 -2.37 20.96 -12.87
N GLY A 368 -1.21 21.16 -12.25
CA GLY A 368 -1.07 21.66 -10.87
C GLY A 368 -0.88 20.58 -9.80
N THR A 369 -0.97 19.29 -10.15
CA THR A 369 -0.70 18.18 -9.22
C THR A 369 0.71 17.61 -9.40
N ARG A 370 1.24 16.90 -8.38
CA ARG A 370 2.54 16.21 -8.49
C ARG A 370 2.53 15.09 -9.53
N ILE A 371 1.36 14.59 -9.90
CA ILE A 371 1.19 13.51 -10.89
C ILE A 371 0.68 13.98 -12.26
N GLY A 372 0.58 15.29 -12.49
CA GLY A 372 0.17 15.85 -13.79
C GLY A 372 1.13 15.49 -14.93
N ALA A 373 0.72 15.75 -16.16
CA ALA A 373 1.54 15.51 -17.36
C ALA A 373 2.88 16.27 -17.28
N ARG A 374 3.97 15.61 -17.67
CA ARG A 374 5.34 16.12 -17.62
C ARG A 374 5.99 16.08 -19.00
N THR A 375 7.04 16.89 -19.21
CA THR A 375 7.79 16.87 -20.48
C THR A 375 8.46 15.51 -20.71
N GLU A 376 8.95 14.87 -19.65
CA GLU A 376 9.54 13.52 -19.67
C GLU A 376 8.55 12.44 -20.15
N ASP A 377 7.24 12.65 -19.96
CA ASP A 377 6.23 11.68 -20.38
C ASP A 377 6.27 11.45 -21.90
N ARG A 378 6.72 12.44 -22.68
CA ARG A 378 6.79 12.35 -24.14
C ARG A 378 7.70 11.22 -24.63
N SER A 379 8.76 10.88 -23.91
CA SER A 379 9.65 9.78 -24.30
C SER A 379 9.06 8.40 -24.02
N ILE A 380 8.08 8.29 -23.11
CA ILE A 380 7.50 7.01 -22.66
C ILE A 380 6.03 6.85 -23.05
N ILE A 381 5.36 7.88 -23.58
CA ILE A 381 3.92 7.86 -23.81
C ILE A 381 3.47 6.79 -24.81
N VAL A 382 4.29 6.49 -25.82
CA VAL A 382 4.04 5.39 -26.78
C VAL A 382 4.13 4.03 -26.10
N ASP A 383 5.03 3.90 -25.13
CA ASP A 383 5.27 2.65 -24.39
C ASP A 383 4.17 2.41 -23.37
N ASP A 384 3.68 3.47 -22.73
CA ASP A 384 2.59 3.44 -21.75
C ASP A 384 1.19 3.39 -22.40
N TYR A 385 1.05 3.61 -23.71
CA TYR A 385 -0.25 3.53 -24.38
C TYR A 385 -0.84 2.10 -24.30
N PRO A 386 -2.13 1.89 -23.96
CA PRO A 386 -3.22 2.86 -23.82
C PRO A 386 -3.46 3.39 -22.39
N LEU A 387 -2.57 3.12 -21.43
CA LEU A 387 -2.75 3.54 -20.03
C LEU A 387 -2.44 5.03 -19.80
N LEU A 388 -1.49 5.61 -20.52
CA LEU A 388 -0.93 6.95 -20.29
C LEU A 388 -0.14 7.09 -18.95
N PRO A 389 0.97 7.86 -18.94
CA PRO A 389 1.82 8.00 -17.74
C PRO A 389 1.10 8.58 -16.51
N VAL A 390 0.17 9.52 -16.70
CA VAL A 390 -0.59 10.15 -15.60
C VAL A 390 -1.47 9.13 -14.88
N ARG A 391 -2.15 8.24 -15.63
CA ARG A 391 -3.06 7.24 -15.04
C ARG A 391 -2.30 6.13 -14.33
N ARG A 392 -1.16 5.73 -14.90
CA ARG A 392 -0.24 4.80 -14.27
C ARG A 392 0.24 5.32 -12.91
N ARG A 393 0.73 6.57 -12.85
CA ARG A 393 1.13 7.21 -11.59
C ARG A 393 -0.02 7.28 -10.59
N PHE A 394 -1.23 7.62 -11.04
CA PHE A 394 -2.42 7.59 -10.20
C PHE A 394 -2.68 6.19 -9.61
N TRP A 395 -2.63 5.14 -10.43
CA TRP A 395 -2.81 3.76 -9.98
C TRP A 395 -1.77 3.33 -8.94
N GLU A 396 -0.50 3.69 -9.12
CA GLU A 396 0.57 3.44 -8.14
C GLU A 396 0.26 4.07 -6.78
N HIS A 397 -0.16 5.34 -6.78
CA HIS A 397 -0.53 6.03 -5.55
C HIS A 397 -1.76 5.41 -4.86
N ILE A 398 -2.76 4.99 -5.64
CA ILE A 398 -3.96 4.33 -5.11
C ILE A 398 -3.62 2.97 -4.50
N LEU A 399 -2.82 2.15 -5.18
CA LEU A 399 -2.41 0.84 -4.68
C LEU A 399 -1.66 0.98 -3.34
N ARG A 400 -0.76 1.96 -3.21
CA ARG A 400 -0.07 2.24 -1.94
C ARG A 400 -0.98 2.76 -0.84
N ALA A 401 -1.94 3.61 -1.18
CA ALA A 401 -2.84 4.20 -0.20
C ALA A 401 -3.83 3.19 0.41
N ILE A 402 -4.14 2.13 -0.34
CA ILE A 402 -5.11 1.09 0.06
C ILE A 402 -4.41 -0.10 0.73
N ASP A 403 -3.12 -0.32 0.42
CA ASP A 403 -2.30 -1.36 1.04
C ASP A 403 -1.91 -0.97 2.48
N VAL A 404 -2.82 -1.19 3.42
CA VAL A 404 -2.56 -0.99 4.86
C VAL A 404 -1.56 -2.04 5.34
N PRO A 405 -0.49 -1.68 6.08
CA PRO A 405 0.54 -2.62 6.50
C PRO A 405 -0.06 -3.80 7.30
N GLY A 406 0.01 -5.00 6.72
CA GLY A 406 -0.21 -6.26 7.44
C GLY A 406 -1.54 -6.99 7.24
N THR A 407 -2.51 -6.46 6.47
CA THR A 407 -3.86 -7.07 6.40
C THR A 407 -4.22 -7.80 5.11
N SER A 408 -3.45 -7.69 4.01
CA SER A 408 -3.79 -8.42 2.79
C SER A 408 -2.61 -8.79 1.91
N SER A 409 -2.16 -10.04 2.04
CA SER A 409 -1.28 -10.74 1.08
C SER A 409 -1.93 -11.02 -0.30
N GLN A 410 -3.05 -10.35 -0.61
CA GLN A 410 -3.97 -10.73 -1.69
C GLN A 410 -4.41 -9.58 -2.61
N VAL A 411 -3.85 -8.37 -2.47
CA VAL A 411 -4.17 -7.29 -3.42
C VAL A 411 -3.71 -7.70 -4.82
N ARG A 412 -4.54 -7.51 -5.85
CA ARG A 412 -4.14 -7.78 -7.24
C ARG A 412 -2.87 -7.01 -7.61
N THR A 413 -1.90 -7.67 -8.25
CA THR A 413 -0.64 -7.01 -8.64
C THR A 413 -0.88 -5.95 -9.72
N GLN A 414 -0.06 -4.89 -9.71
CA GLN A 414 -0.11 -3.81 -10.71
C GLN A 414 -0.05 -4.36 -12.14
N LEU A 415 0.80 -5.37 -12.39
CA LEU A 415 0.92 -6.04 -13.68
C LEU A 415 -0.40 -6.64 -14.15
N ARG A 416 -1.16 -7.29 -13.24
CA ARG A 416 -2.45 -7.88 -13.58
C ARG A 416 -3.48 -6.84 -13.96
N ILE A 417 -3.55 -5.74 -13.20
CA ILE A 417 -4.48 -4.64 -13.46
C ILE A 417 -4.19 -4.03 -14.84
N VAL A 418 -2.92 -3.81 -15.18
CA VAL A 418 -2.53 -3.29 -16.51
C VAL A 418 -2.83 -4.30 -17.61
N TYR A 419 -2.61 -5.59 -17.38
CA TYR A 419 -2.96 -6.64 -18.33
C TYR A 419 -4.46 -6.68 -18.63
N ASP A 420 -5.31 -6.66 -17.60
CA ASP A 420 -6.76 -6.66 -17.77
C ASP A 420 -7.25 -5.38 -18.48
N ALA A 421 -6.63 -4.24 -18.17
CA ALA A 421 -6.90 -2.98 -18.86
C ALA A 421 -6.57 -3.07 -20.36
N VAL A 422 -5.39 -3.58 -20.71
CA VAL A 422 -4.97 -3.71 -22.11
C VAL A 422 -5.87 -4.68 -22.86
N LYS A 423 -6.31 -5.75 -22.20
CA LYS A 423 -7.28 -6.71 -22.76
C LYS A 423 -8.64 -6.06 -23.05
N GLU A 424 -9.14 -5.21 -22.16
CA GLU A 424 -10.39 -4.46 -22.40
C GLU A 424 -10.24 -3.47 -23.57
N MET A 425 -9.06 -2.86 -23.70
CA MET A 425 -8.77 -1.91 -24.77
C MET A 425 -8.49 -2.56 -26.13
N ALA A 426 -8.30 -3.88 -26.19
CA ALA A 426 -7.83 -4.60 -27.36
C ALA A 426 -8.67 -4.36 -28.63
N GLU A 427 -10.00 -4.38 -28.50
CA GLU A 427 -10.93 -4.24 -29.63
C GLU A 427 -11.34 -2.78 -29.90
N LYS A 428 -10.86 -1.82 -29.09
CA LYS A 428 -11.12 -0.39 -29.25
C LYS A 428 -10.27 0.22 -30.37
N PRO A 429 -10.73 1.31 -31.02
CA PRO A 429 -9.94 1.98 -32.04
C PRO A 429 -8.69 2.65 -31.46
N LEU A 430 -7.68 2.82 -32.30
CA LEU A 430 -6.50 3.62 -31.95
C LEU A 430 -6.93 5.05 -31.59
N GLY A 431 -6.38 5.58 -30.50
CA GLY A 431 -6.77 6.87 -29.92
C GLY A 431 -7.68 6.75 -28.68
N THR A 432 -8.21 5.56 -28.41
CA THR A 432 -8.87 5.28 -27.12
C THR A 432 -7.82 4.91 -26.06
N VAL A 433 -7.98 5.44 -24.85
CA VAL A 433 -7.12 5.25 -23.68
C VAL A 433 -7.93 4.72 -22.49
N MET A 434 -7.28 3.99 -21.58
CA MET A 434 -7.94 3.33 -20.44
C MET A 434 -8.29 4.33 -19.33
N PRO A 435 -9.58 4.64 -19.05
CA PRO A 435 -9.94 5.57 -17.99
C PRO A 435 -9.36 5.19 -16.62
N ALA A 436 -9.04 6.19 -15.80
CA ALA A 436 -8.36 5.93 -14.53
C ALA A 436 -9.24 5.24 -13.48
N ASP A 437 -10.58 5.34 -13.61
CA ASP A 437 -11.55 4.70 -12.71
C ASP A 437 -11.63 3.18 -12.87
N PHE A 438 -11.10 2.62 -13.96
CA PHE A 438 -11.04 1.16 -14.16
C PHE A 438 -10.45 0.41 -12.98
N ILE A 439 -9.46 1.00 -12.29
CA ILE A 439 -8.82 0.38 -11.12
C ILE A 439 -9.81 0.17 -9.95
N PHE A 440 -10.89 0.95 -9.84
CA PHE A 440 -11.89 0.79 -8.79
C PHE A 440 -12.57 -0.58 -8.87
N ASP A 441 -13.08 -0.94 -10.05
CA ASP A 441 -13.73 -2.23 -10.27
C ASP A 441 -12.73 -3.39 -10.09
N GLN A 442 -11.45 -3.18 -10.42
CA GLN A 442 -10.41 -4.19 -10.20
C GLN A 442 -10.11 -4.44 -8.72
N LEU A 443 -10.17 -3.40 -7.89
CA LEU A 443 -9.89 -3.49 -6.45
C LEU A 443 -11.13 -3.81 -5.62
N LEU A 444 -12.34 -3.68 -6.19
CA LEU A 444 -13.61 -3.80 -5.47
C LEU A 444 -13.72 -5.06 -4.57
N PRO A 445 -13.36 -6.28 -5.04
CA PRO A 445 -13.44 -7.47 -4.18
C PRO A 445 -12.53 -7.38 -2.95
N ASP A 446 -11.32 -6.85 -3.12
CA ASP A 446 -10.33 -6.72 -2.04
C ASP A 446 -10.73 -5.60 -1.07
N LEU A 447 -11.26 -4.49 -1.58
CA LEU A 447 -11.78 -3.38 -0.78
C LEU A 447 -12.93 -3.79 0.14
N LEU A 448 -13.84 -4.61 -0.36
CA LEU A 448 -14.96 -5.15 0.43
C LEU A 448 -14.48 -6.18 1.46
N ARG A 449 -13.52 -7.04 1.09
CA ARG A 449 -12.97 -8.08 1.99
C ARG A 449 -12.21 -7.47 3.17
N THR A 450 -11.41 -6.43 2.89
CA THR A 450 -10.60 -5.72 3.90
C THR A 450 -11.40 -4.72 4.73
N GLY A 451 -12.62 -4.39 4.32
CA GLY A 451 -13.46 -3.39 4.98
C GLY A 451 -13.08 -1.94 4.65
N VAL A 452 -12.10 -1.71 3.76
CA VAL A 452 -11.74 -0.36 3.29
C VAL A 452 -12.92 0.30 2.57
N LEU A 453 -13.71 -0.49 1.83
CA LEU A 453 -15.00 -0.10 1.28
C LEU A 453 -16.11 -0.83 2.04
N LEU A 454 -17.01 -0.06 2.65
CA LEU A 454 -18.17 -0.61 3.33
C LEU A 454 -19.22 -1.09 2.31
N ARG A 455 -19.89 -2.20 2.61
CA ARG A 455 -20.95 -2.77 1.76
C ARG A 455 -22.06 -1.76 1.44
N GLU A 456 -22.46 -0.95 2.41
CA GLU A 456 -23.50 0.07 2.22
C GLU A 456 -23.10 1.15 1.19
N ILE A 457 -21.82 1.54 1.19
CA ILE A 457 -21.28 2.52 0.23
C ILE A 457 -21.24 1.90 -1.16
N ASP A 458 -20.74 0.67 -1.26
CA ASP A 458 -20.71 -0.09 -2.51
C ASP A 458 -22.12 -0.31 -3.10
N GLU A 459 -23.09 -0.72 -2.29
CA GLU A 459 -24.50 -0.83 -2.71
C GLU A 459 -25.03 0.51 -3.22
N THR A 460 -24.71 1.61 -2.53
CA THR A 460 -25.08 2.96 -2.98
C THR A 460 -24.48 3.28 -4.35
N ILE A 461 -23.19 2.98 -4.56
CA ILE A 461 -22.50 3.21 -5.84
C ILE A 461 -23.11 2.35 -6.96
N ARG A 462 -23.36 1.06 -6.71
CA ARG A 462 -23.93 0.14 -7.70
C ARG A 462 -25.33 0.55 -8.12
N ASN A 463 -26.16 1.01 -7.18
CA ASN A 463 -27.55 1.41 -7.43
C ASN A 463 -27.67 2.71 -8.24
N LEU A 464 -26.56 3.44 -8.48
CA LEU A 464 -26.55 4.58 -9.40
C LEU A 464 -26.63 4.15 -10.87
N ASP A 465 -26.25 2.91 -11.19
CA ASP A 465 -26.37 2.38 -12.55
C ASP A 465 -27.83 1.97 -12.83
N ASP A 466 -28.62 2.93 -13.30
CA ASP A 466 -29.99 2.74 -13.76
C ASP A 466 -30.07 2.20 -15.20
N GLY A 467 -28.95 1.77 -15.79
CA GLY A 467 -28.84 1.32 -17.17
C GLY A 467 -28.67 2.44 -18.20
N THR A 468 -28.88 3.71 -17.82
CA THR A 468 -28.66 4.86 -18.70
C THR A 468 -27.18 5.25 -18.75
N GLN A 469 -26.78 6.03 -19.77
CA GLN A 469 -25.41 6.52 -19.87
C GLN A 469 -25.04 7.44 -18.69
N LYS A 470 -25.99 8.23 -18.19
CA LYS A 470 -25.78 9.11 -17.04
C LYS A 470 -25.67 8.35 -15.73
N GLY A 471 -26.47 7.29 -15.52
CA GLY A 471 -26.37 6.43 -14.34
C GLY A 471 -25.03 5.68 -14.29
N LYS A 472 -24.59 5.13 -15.42
CA LYS A 472 -23.25 4.52 -15.55
C LYS A 472 -22.14 5.52 -15.25
N LEU A 473 -22.25 6.74 -15.76
CA LEU A 473 -21.28 7.80 -15.47
C LEU A 473 -21.30 8.19 -13.98
N ALA A 474 -22.47 8.28 -13.34
CA ALA A 474 -22.60 8.53 -11.91
C ALA A 474 -21.92 7.44 -11.06
N LYS A 475 -22.12 6.16 -11.39
CA LYS A 475 -21.41 5.04 -10.75
C LYS A 475 -19.89 5.22 -10.84
N ARG A 476 -19.37 5.49 -12.04
CA ARG A 476 -17.93 5.68 -12.30
C ARG A 476 -17.35 6.88 -11.54
N ILE A 477 -18.08 8.00 -11.52
CA ILE A 477 -17.71 9.20 -10.75
C ILE A 477 -17.57 8.84 -9.26
N CYS A 478 -18.56 8.19 -8.67
CA CYS A 478 -18.54 7.86 -7.24
C CYS A 478 -17.43 6.88 -6.87
N GLY A 479 -17.16 5.87 -7.70
CA GLY A 479 -16.01 4.98 -7.52
C GLY A 479 -14.67 5.73 -7.55
N LEU A 480 -14.52 6.69 -8.47
CA LEU A 480 -13.31 7.51 -8.56
C LEU A 480 -13.18 8.51 -7.40
N VAL A 481 -14.28 9.13 -6.95
CA VAL A 481 -14.31 9.99 -5.74
C VAL A 481 -13.84 9.20 -4.52
N PHE A 482 -14.33 7.97 -4.35
CA PHE A 482 -13.90 7.08 -3.27
C PHE A 482 -12.38 6.86 -3.28
N LEU A 483 -11.82 6.51 -4.44
CA LEU A 483 -10.38 6.27 -4.57
C LEU A 483 -9.55 7.52 -4.28
N ILE A 484 -9.93 8.68 -4.84
CA ILE A 484 -9.20 9.93 -4.62
C ILE A 484 -9.18 10.29 -3.13
N ARG A 485 -10.27 10.01 -2.39
CA ARG A 485 -10.37 10.26 -0.95
C ARG A 485 -9.44 9.39 -0.11
N LYS A 486 -8.93 8.27 -0.63
CA LYS A 486 -7.94 7.44 0.07
C LYS A 486 -6.52 7.96 -0.04
N LEU A 487 -6.25 8.91 -0.94
CA LEU A 487 -4.91 9.48 -1.10
C LEU A 487 -4.49 10.28 0.16
N PRO A 488 -3.21 10.18 0.58
CA PRO A 488 -2.71 10.87 1.76
C PRO A 488 -2.83 12.39 1.63
N ARG A 489 -3.13 13.05 2.75
CA ARG A 489 -3.30 14.51 2.85
C ARG A 489 -2.18 15.23 3.59
N GLU A 490 -1.23 14.48 4.15
CA GLU A 490 -0.07 15.03 4.86
C GLU A 490 0.88 15.74 3.88
N GLU A 491 1.41 16.92 4.23
CA GLU A 491 2.18 17.79 3.32
C GLU A 491 3.32 17.06 2.56
N VAL A 492 3.98 16.11 3.21
CA VAL A 492 5.08 15.34 2.61
C VAL A 492 4.57 14.38 1.54
N ALA A 493 3.47 13.67 1.81
CA ALA A 493 2.92 12.62 0.95
C ALA A 493 1.82 13.11 -0.02
N ASP A 494 1.25 14.30 0.19
CA ASP A 494 0.17 14.85 -0.62
C ASP A 494 0.61 15.12 -2.06
N ILE A 495 -0.10 14.52 -3.00
CA ILE A 495 0.15 14.67 -4.45
C ILE A 495 -0.68 15.79 -5.09
N GLY A 496 -1.53 16.46 -4.33
CA GLY A 496 -2.37 17.57 -4.78
C GLY A 496 -3.61 17.14 -5.57
N VAL A 497 -3.89 15.84 -5.67
CA VAL A 497 -5.10 15.33 -6.35
C VAL A 497 -6.30 15.51 -5.42
N ARG A 498 -7.34 16.16 -5.93
CA ARG A 498 -8.61 16.42 -5.24
C ARG A 498 -9.78 15.99 -6.12
N ALA A 499 -10.83 15.47 -5.51
CA ALA A 499 -12.02 15.00 -6.21
C ALA A 499 -12.88 16.20 -6.66
N THR A 500 -12.40 16.96 -7.63
CA THR A 500 -13.10 18.11 -8.24
C THR A 500 -13.71 17.71 -9.59
N ALA A 501 -14.70 18.46 -10.08
CA ALA A 501 -15.30 18.20 -11.38
C ALA A 501 -14.27 18.16 -12.52
N LYS A 502 -13.24 19.02 -12.46
CA LYS A 502 -12.14 19.06 -13.45
C LYS A 502 -11.29 17.79 -13.37
N THR A 503 -10.84 17.40 -12.18
CA THR A 503 -10.03 16.20 -11.96
C THR A 503 -10.76 14.94 -12.43
N LEU A 504 -12.05 14.82 -12.07
CA LEU A 504 -12.89 13.69 -12.45
C LEU A 504 -13.05 13.60 -13.97
N ALA A 505 -13.25 14.74 -14.65
CA ALA A 505 -13.31 14.78 -16.10
C ALA A 505 -12.03 14.28 -16.76
N ASP A 506 -10.86 14.77 -16.33
CA ASP A 506 -9.56 14.38 -16.89
C ASP A 506 -9.30 12.87 -16.75
N PHE A 507 -9.66 12.28 -15.62
CA PHE A 507 -9.49 10.86 -15.35
C PHE A 507 -10.45 9.94 -16.11
N LEU A 508 -11.66 10.40 -16.40
CA LEU A 508 -12.71 9.60 -17.03
C LEU A 508 -12.63 9.57 -18.56
N VAL A 509 -11.80 10.43 -19.19
CA VAL A 509 -11.58 10.45 -20.65
C VAL A 509 -11.16 9.07 -21.16
N SER A 510 -11.93 8.49 -22.08
CA SER A 510 -11.57 7.26 -22.77
C SER A 510 -11.21 7.53 -24.23
N ASP A 511 -12.08 8.20 -24.98
CA ASP A 511 -11.81 8.64 -26.33
C ASP A 511 -11.18 10.04 -26.34
N LEU A 512 -9.90 10.12 -26.70
CA LEU A 512 -9.15 11.38 -26.76
C LEU A 512 -9.75 12.39 -27.75
N ALA A 513 -10.53 11.93 -28.73
CA ALA A 513 -11.11 12.81 -29.75
C ALA A 513 -12.38 13.53 -29.27
N SER A 514 -13.20 12.90 -28.42
CA SER A 514 -14.59 13.34 -28.21
C SER A 514 -15.03 13.45 -26.75
N ASP A 515 -14.43 12.69 -25.83
CA ASP A 515 -14.92 12.63 -24.44
C ASP A 515 -14.63 13.91 -23.66
N GLY A 516 -13.48 14.54 -23.88
CA GLY A 516 -13.01 15.64 -23.05
C GLY A 516 -13.99 16.82 -22.93
N THR A 517 -14.61 17.24 -24.03
CA THR A 517 -15.58 18.36 -24.02
C THR A 517 -16.91 17.92 -23.41
N THR A 518 -17.35 16.69 -23.72
CA THR A 518 -18.62 16.13 -23.26
C THR A 518 -18.62 15.93 -21.75
N LEU A 519 -17.58 15.29 -21.21
CA LEU A 519 -17.44 15.02 -19.78
C LEU A 519 -17.36 16.30 -18.94
N ARG A 520 -16.64 17.33 -19.40
CA ARG A 520 -16.55 18.63 -18.70
C ARG A 520 -17.88 19.37 -18.63
N LYS A 521 -18.84 19.05 -19.52
CA LYS A 521 -20.20 19.58 -19.49
C LYS A 521 -21.13 18.73 -18.62
N GLU A 522 -21.04 17.40 -18.70
CA GLU A 522 -21.98 16.49 -18.04
C GLU A 522 -21.64 16.23 -16.56
N ILE A 523 -20.35 16.12 -16.21
CA ILE A 523 -19.93 15.78 -14.86
C ILE A 523 -20.43 16.79 -13.81
N PRO A 524 -20.31 18.12 -13.99
CA PRO A 524 -20.86 19.08 -13.04
C PRO A 524 -22.36 18.87 -12.78
N GLN A 525 -23.15 18.63 -13.82
CA GLN A 525 -24.60 18.40 -13.69
C GLN A 525 -24.93 17.13 -12.91
N ILE A 526 -24.14 16.07 -13.11
CA ILE A 526 -24.31 14.81 -12.38
C ILE A 526 -23.90 14.99 -10.91
N LEU A 527 -22.80 15.70 -10.65
CA LEU A 527 -22.33 15.99 -9.30
C LEU A 527 -23.35 16.81 -8.50
N ASP A 528 -23.92 17.86 -9.10
CA ASP A 528 -24.97 18.66 -8.46
C ASP A 528 -26.18 17.80 -8.10
N LYS A 529 -26.64 16.95 -9.04
CA LYS A 529 -27.72 16.00 -8.79
C LYS A 529 -27.39 15.02 -7.64
N LEU A 530 -26.18 14.47 -7.60
CA LEU A 530 -25.75 13.55 -6.56
C LEU A 530 -25.63 14.22 -5.19
N VAL A 531 -25.30 15.51 -5.14
CA VAL A 531 -25.31 16.32 -3.91
C VAL A 531 -26.76 16.57 -3.45
N ASP A 532 -27.66 16.93 -4.37
CA ASP A 532 -29.08 17.13 -4.07
C ASP A 532 -29.76 15.85 -3.55
N GLU A 533 -29.38 14.68 -4.10
CA GLU A 533 -29.86 13.36 -3.66
C GLU A 533 -29.20 12.86 -2.36
N GLY A 534 -28.25 13.60 -1.78
CA GLY A 534 -27.52 13.22 -0.57
C GLY A 534 -26.64 11.97 -0.74
N LYS A 535 -26.13 11.75 -1.95
CA LYS A 535 -25.16 10.69 -2.27
C LYS A 535 -23.73 11.20 -2.15
N LEU A 536 -23.51 12.47 -2.49
CA LEU A 536 -22.25 13.17 -2.33
C LEU A 536 -22.42 14.39 -1.43
N ILE A 537 -21.32 14.79 -0.80
CA ILE A 537 -21.20 16.09 -0.11
C ILE A 537 -20.13 16.89 -0.83
N LYS A 538 -20.40 18.18 -1.09
CA LYS A 538 -19.43 19.15 -1.59
C LYS A 538 -18.87 19.95 -0.41
N ILE A 539 -17.55 19.96 -0.27
CA ILE A 539 -16.80 20.79 0.70
C ILE A 539 -15.84 21.63 -0.13
N ASP A 540 -16.02 22.94 -0.12
CA ASP A 540 -15.37 23.87 -1.06
C ASP A 540 -15.57 23.42 -2.51
N GLU A 541 -14.51 22.97 -3.20
CA GLU A 541 -14.58 22.43 -4.57
C GLU A 541 -14.41 20.90 -4.66
N GLU A 542 -14.33 20.21 -3.52
CA GLU A 542 -14.10 18.78 -3.45
C GLU A 542 -15.35 17.99 -3.06
N TYR A 543 -15.54 16.86 -3.72
CA TYR A 543 -16.65 15.94 -3.47
C TYR A 543 -16.21 14.77 -2.57
N SER A 544 -17.09 14.31 -1.68
CA SER A 544 -16.94 13.08 -0.90
C SER A 544 -18.22 12.25 -0.96
N LEU A 545 -18.09 10.94 -0.73
CA LEU A 545 -19.25 10.07 -0.54
C LEU A 545 -19.90 10.34 0.81
N GLN A 546 -21.22 10.44 0.81
CA GLN A 546 -21.98 10.65 2.03
C GLN A 546 -22.14 9.32 2.78
N THR A 547 -21.40 9.17 3.88
CA THR A 547 -21.54 8.04 4.83
C THR A 547 -22.66 8.29 5.84
N ARG A 548 -23.09 7.24 6.55
CA ARG A 548 -24.06 7.38 7.66
C ARG A 548 -23.53 8.30 8.76
N GLU A 549 -22.27 8.14 9.16
CA GLU A 549 -21.64 9.01 10.15
C GLU A 549 -21.59 10.47 9.67
N SER A 550 -21.11 10.74 8.45
CA SER A 550 -21.10 12.10 7.91
C SER A 550 -22.51 12.72 7.83
N SER A 551 -23.53 11.92 7.49
CA SER A 551 -24.93 12.36 7.47
C SER A 551 -25.45 12.73 8.86
N GLU A 552 -25.06 11.99 9.90
CA GLU A 552 -25.44 12.29 11.27
C GLU A 552 -24.77 13.57 11.78
N TRP A 553 -23.50 13.79 11.42
CA TRP A 553 -22.78 15.02 11.72
C TRP A 553 -23.41 16.22 10.99
N GLU A 554 -23.73 16.08 9.70
CA GLU A 554 -24.38 17.12 8.90
C GLU A 554 -25.80 17.45 9.41
N ARG A 555 -26.58 16.42 9.79
CA ARG A 555 -27.91 16.63 10.40
C ARG A 555 -27.80 17.40 11.71
N GLU A 556 -26.83 17.06 12.56
CA GLU A 556 -26.60 17.76 13.82
C GLU A 556 -26.16 19.21 13.58
N PHE A 557 -25.28 19.44 12.61
CA PHE A 557 -24.88 20.78 12.17
C PHE A 557 -26.08 21.60 11.71
N ARG A 558 -26.92 21.08 10.79
CA ARG A 558 -28.12 21.78 10.30
C ARG A 558 -29.13 22.07 11.41
N ASN A 559 -29.31 21.14 12.36
CA ASN A 559 -30.17 21.34 13.52
C ASN A 559 -29.68 22.52 14.37
N ARG A 560 -28.36 22.62 14.61
CA ARG A 560 -27.74 23.71 15.37
C ARG A 560 -27.79 25.03 14.62
N GLN A 561 -27.52 25.00 13.32
CA GLN A 561 -27.62 26.15 12.43
C GLN A 561 -29.04 26.74 12.47
N THR A 562 -30.06 25.89 12.37
CA THR A 562 -31.46 26.30 12.43
C THR A 562 -31.83 26.87 13.80
N LYS A 563 -31.37 26.25 14.89
CA LYS A 563 -31.58 26.75 16.25
C LYS A 563 -30.95 28.13 16.45
N LEU A 564 -29.69 28.31 16.05
CA LEU A 564 -28.98 29.58 16.16
C LEU A 564 -29.62 30.67 15.31
N ASN A 565 -30.05 30.35 14.08
CA ASN A 565 -30.71 31.32 13.21
C ASN A 565 -32.04 31.84 13.78
N ASN A 566 -32.74 31.01 14.57
CA ASN A 566 -33.99 31.37 15.24
C ASN A 566 -33.77 32.06 16.61
N ASP A 567 -32.57 31.99 17.19
CA ASP A 567 -32.23 32.63 18.46
C ASP A 567 -31.49 33.97 18.23
N LEU A 568 -32.28 35.02 17.96
CA LEU A 568 -31.76 36.36 17.73
C LEU A 568 -31.01 36.94 18.93
N THR A 569 -31.37 36.52 20.15
CA THR A 569 -30.74 37.01 21.39
C THR A 569 -29.34 36.44 21.55
N ALA A 570 -29.19 35.12 21.35
CA ALA A 570 -27.88 34.46 21.37
C ALA A 570 -26.95 35.02 20.29
N LEU A 571 -27.47 35.24 19.07
CA LEU A 571 -26.70 35.85 17.98
C LEU A 571 -26.25 37.27 18.31
N SER A 572 -27.13 38.09 18.89
CA SER A 572 -26.79 39.46 19.29
C SER A 572 -25.70 39.46 20.37
N SER A 573 -25.84 38.62 21.40
CA SER A 573 -24.86 38.47 22.47
C SER A 573 -23.49 38.02 21.94
N LYS A 574 -23.48 37.01 21.05
CA LYS A 574 -22.24 36.50 20.46
C LYS A 574 -21.55 37.54 19.58
N ARG A 575 -22.31 38.25 18.73
CA ARG A 575 -21.79 39.36 17.92
C ARG A 575 -21.13 40.42 18.79
N SER A 576 -21.81 40.89 19.83
CA SER A 576 -21.24 41.89 20.75
C SER A 576 -19.99 41.36 21.46
N SER A 577 -19.97 40.10 21.88
CA SER A 577 -18.77 39.48 22.46
C SER A 577 -17.58 39.46 21.49
N LEU A 578 -17.81 39.10 20.22
CA LEU A 578 -16.77 39.06 19.18
C LEU A 578 -16.24 40.46 18.85
N LEU A 579 -17.13 41.44 18.67
CA LEU A 579 -16.75 42.84 18.43
C LEU A 579 -15.93 43.40 19.61
N ASN A 580 -16.36 43.15 20.84
CA ASN A 580 -15.65 43.59 22.03
C ASN A 580 -14.26 42.94 22.14
N ALA A 581 -14.14 41.65 21.84
CA ALA A 581 -12.87 40.94 21.83
C ALA A 581 -11.93 41.48 20.75
N ALA A 582 -12.42 41.70 19.52
CA ALA A 582 -11.64 42.26 18.42
C ALA A 582 -11.15 43.68 18.74
N CYS A 583 -12.02 44.55 19.26
CA CYS A 583 -11.66 45.90 19.68
C CYS A 583 -10.63 45.88 20.82
N SER A 584 -10.81 45.01 21.81
CA SER A 584 -9.86 44.86 22.92
C SER A 584 -8.48 44.41 22.42
N SER A 585 -8.43 43.43 21.52
CA SER A 585 -7.19 42.94 20.91
C SER A 585 -6.46 44.04 20.12
N ALA A 586 -7.18 44.78 19.28
CA ALA A 586 -6.62 45.88 18.50
C ALA A 586 -6.02 47.00 19.36
N LEU A 587 -6.61 47.26 20.54
CA LEU A 587 -6.19 48.32 21.44
C LEU A 587 -5.12 47.90 22.47
N ASN A 588 -4.98 46.60 22.77
CA ASN A 588 -4.09 46.08 23.81
C ASN A 588 -2.59 46.39 23.56
N GLY A 589 -2.19 46.59 22.30
CA GLY A 589 -0.81 46.91 21.90
C GLY A 589 -0.44 48.39 21.95
N ILE A 590 -1.40 49.30 22.18
CA ILE A 590 -1.18 50.74 22.05
C ILE A 590 -0.60 51.34 23.33
N LYS A 591 0.64 51.86 23.25
CA LYS A 591 1.29 52.59 24.35
C LYS A 591 1.28 54.08 24.06
N LEU A 592 0.53 54.85 24.85
CA LEU A 592 0.51 56.30 24.76
C LEU A 592 1.49 56.91 25.78
N LEU A 593 2.45 57.67 25.29
CA LEU A 593 3.37 58.46 26.11
C LEU A 593 2.93 59.92 26.09
N HIS A 594 2.66 60.50 27.26
CA HIS A 594 2.13 61.86 27.38
C HIS A 594 3.17 62.82 27.98
N GLY A 595 3.34 63.97 27.34
CA GLY A 595 4.13 65.10 27.82
C GLY A 595 5.64 64.92 27.66
N LYS A 596 6.41 65.95 28.04
CA LYS A 596 7.89 65.95 27.94
C LYS A 596 8.54 64.86 28.81
N CYS A 597 7.88 64.46 29.89
CA CYS A 597 8.35 63.42 30.81
C CYS A 597 8.05 61.98 30.32
N LYS A 598 7.42 61.81 29.15
CA LYS A 598 7.04 60.50 28.57
C LYS A 598 6.28 59.61 29.56
N ALA A 599 5.32 60.17 30.28
CA ALA A 599 4.51 59.39 31.22
C ALA A 599 3.60 58.42 30.46
N ALA A 600 3.67 57.13 30.78
CA ALA A 600 2.82 56.12 30.15
C ALA A 600 1.37 56.28 30.62
N ARG A 601 0.45 56.37 29.66
CA ARG A 601 -1.00 56.42 29.88
C ARG A 601 -1.62 55.13 29.37
N LYS A 602 -2.38 54.46 30.24
CA LYS A 602 -3.10 53.23 29.90
C LYS A 602 -4.48 53.59 29.33
N LEU A 603 -4.89 52.89 28.27
CA LEU A 603 -6.25 52.96 27.75
C LEU A 603 -7.18 52.12 28.64
N SER A 604 -8.29 52.71 29.09
CA SER A 604 -9.39 51.98 29.74
C SER A 604 -10.51 51.81 28.73
N ILE A 605 -10.82 50.58 28.33
CA ILE A 605 -11.79 50.29 27.27
C ILE A 605 -13.17 50.10 27.89
N HIS A 606 -14.15 50.87 27.42
CA HIS A 606 -15.54 50.81 27.87
C HIS A 606 -16.47 50.55 26.69
N PHE A 607 -17.31 49.53 26.83
CA PHE A 607 -18.35 49.16 25.87
C PHE A 607 -19.72 49.46 26.47
N GLY A 608 -20.66 49.88 25.62
CA GLY A 608 -22.06 50.08 26.01
C GLY A 608 -22.52 51.53 25.85
N THR A 609 -23.76 51.78 26.23
CA THR A 609 -24.47 53.07 26.04
C THR A 609 -24.22 54.06 27.17
N GLU A 610 -23.61 53.63 28.27
CA GLU A 610 -23.29 54.49 29.41
C GLU A 610 -21.89 55.11 29.27
N PRO A 611 -21.73 56.42 29.55
CA PRO A 611 -20.45 57.08 29.45
C PRO A 611 -19.47 56.57 30.52
N PRO A 612 -18.17 56.46 30.19
CA PRO A 612 -17.17 56.00 31.15
C PRO A 612 -16.88 57.05 32.23
N GLU A 613 -16.65 56.59 33.46
CA GLU A 613 -16.15 57.46 34.52
C GLU A 613 -14.67 57.80 34.31
N VAL A 614 -14.34 59.09 34.27
CA VAL A 614 -12.96 59.56 34.17
C VAL A 614 -12.30 59.44 35.55
N LYS A 615 -11.38 58.48 35.73
CA LYS A 615 -10.64 58.28 36.99
C LYS A 615 -9.13 58.31 36.78
N GLY A 616 -8.46 59.15 37.57
CA GLY A 616 -7.01 59.10 37.74
C GLY A 616 -6.22 59.41 36.47
N ASN A 617 -5.29 58.51 36.12
CA ASN A 617 -4.26 58.72 35.11
C ASN A 617 -4.49 57.94 33.80
N GLU A 618 -5.64 57.30 33.64
CA GLU A 618 -6.02 56.48 32.48
C GLU A 618 -6.78 57.32 31.44
N ILE A 619 -6.77 56.87 30.18
CA ILE A 619 -7.52 57.49 29.08
C ILE A 619 -8.70 56.57 28.75
N PRO A 620 -9.94 56.98 29.08
CA PRO A 620 -11.12 56.18 28.73
C PRO A 620 -11.35 56.18 27.23
N VAL A 621 -11.58 55.00 26.67
CA VAL A 621 -11.99 54.78 25.28
C VAL A 621 -13.41 54.23 25.32
N TRP A 622 -14.37 55.04 24.87
CA TRP A 622 -15.77 54.68 24.82
C TRP A 622 -16.14 54.18 23.43
N ILE A 623 -16.36 52.87 23.33
CA ILE A 623 -16.62 52.16 22.07
C ILE A 623 -18.10 51.84 21.96
N ARG A 624 -18.71 52.27 20.85
CA ARG A 624 -20.10 51.98 20.50
C ARG A 624 -20.20 51.46 19.09
N ASP A 625 -21.09 50.50 18.86
CA ASP A 625 -21.27 49.84 17.57
C ASP A 625 -22.61 50.21 16.91
N GLY A 626 -22.65 50.06 15.58
CA GLY A 626 -23.82 50.37 14.76
C GLY A 626 -25.01 49.41 14.90
N TRP A 627 -24.96 48.42 15.78
CA TRP A 627 -26.13 47.61 16.17
C TRP A 627 -26.79 48.12 17.45
N GLY A 628 -26.05 48.81 18.32
CA GLY A 628 -26.58 49.44 19.52
C GLY A 628 -26.97 50.91 19.34
N GLU A 629 -26.16 51.69 18.61
CA GLU A 629 -26.32 53.14 18.54
C GLU A 629 -25.98 53.71 17.15
N ASN A 630 -26.59 54.85 16.80
CA ASN A 630 -26.35 55.50 15.52
C ASN A 630 -25.10 56.39 15.57
N GLU A 631 -24.34 56.43 14.46
CA GLU A 631 -23.15 57.28 14.32
C GLU A 631 -23.41 58.75 14.67
N SER A 632 -24.57 59.27 14.25
CA SER A 632 -24.97 60.65 14.53
C SER A 632 -25.07 60.96 16.03
N THR A 633 -25.51 60.00 16.84
CA THR A 633 -25.60 60.13 18.30
C THR A 633 -24.20 60.14 18.91
N VAL A 634 -23.32 59.23 18.49
CA VAL A 634 -21.94 59.17 18.99
C VAL A 634 -21.18 60.46 18.68
N LEU A 635 -21.35 61.00 17.48
CA LEU A 635 -20.76 62.28 17.07
C LEU A 635 -21.35 63.47 17.84
N ALA A 636 -22.65 63.45 18.13
CA ALA A 636 -23.28 64.49 18.93
C ALA A 636 -22.74 64.50 20.37
N ASP A 637 -22.60 63.34 21.00
CA ASP A 637 -22.03 63.22 22.35
C ASP A 637 -20.57 63.67 22.41
N ALA A 638 -19.77 63.29 21.39
CA ALA A 638 -18.38 63.71 21.30
C ALA A 638 -18.26 65.24 21.16
N ARG A 639 -19.13 65.87 20.37
CA ARG A 639 -19.19 67.34 20.24
C ARG A 639 -19.66 68.01 21.53
N ALA A 640 -20.64 67.44 22.21
CA ALA A 640 -21.17 67.96 23.46
C ALA A 640 -20.14 67.90 24.62
N ALA A 641 -19.26 66.89 24.61
CA ALA A 641 -18.20 66.75 25.62
C ALA A 641 -17.10 67.82 25.53
N GLY A 642 -16.93 68.47 24.37
CA GLY A 642 -15.97 69.54 24.16
C GLY A 642 -14.50 69.09 24.10
N THR A 643 -13.59 70.04 23.85
CA THR A 643 -12.15 69.78 23.66
C THR A 643 -11.39 69.44 24.94
N ASP A 644 -11.98 69.70 26.09
CA ASP A 644 -11.38 69.46 27.40
C ASP A 644 -11.68 68.04 27.93
N SER A 645 -12.53 67.27 27.23
CA SER A 645 -12.84 65.90 27.60
C SER A 645 -11.66 64.96 27.34
N PRO A 646 -11.25 64.13 28.31
CA PRO A 646 -10.19 63.15 28.14
C PRO A 646 -10.67 61.83 27.51
N VAL A 647 -11.96 61.73 27.14
CA VAL A 647 -12.58 60.50 26.61
C VAL A 647 -12.38 60.40 25.11
N ILE A 648 -11.90 59.25 24.64
CA ILE A 648 -11.82 58.91 23.21
C ILE A 648 -13.12 58.23 22.79
N TYR A 649 -13.82 58.80 21.82
CA TYR A 649 -15.05 58.23 21.26
C TYR A 649 -14.73 57.40 20.03
N VAL A 650 -15.16 56.14 20.02
CA VAL A 650 -14.94 55.19 18.92
C VAL A 650 -16.29 54.66 18.46
N TYR A 651 -16.56 54.79 17.16
CA TYR A 651 -17.72 54.21 16.52
C TYR A 651 -17.31 53.05 15.60
N VAL A 652 -17.92 51.89 15.79
CA VAL A 652 -17.74 50.72 14.92
C VAL A 652 -18.94 50.63 13.97
N PRO A 653 -18.78 50.96 12.69
CA PRO A 653 -19.90 50.98 11.75
C PRO A 653 -20.41 49.57 11.47
N LYS A 654 -21.72 49.47 11.21
CA LYS A 654 -22.38 48.24 10.79
C LYS A 654 -22.10 47.97 9.30
N VAL A 655 -20.98 47.31 9.00
CA VAL A 655 -20.59 46.88 7.64
C VAL A 655 -20.87 45.39 7.47
N SER A 656 -21.36 44.98 6.29
CA SER A 656 -21.60 43.57 5.91
C SER A 656 -22.36 42.74 6.97
N ALA A 657 -23.44 43.29 7.51
CA ALA A 657 -24.16 42.70 8.64
C ALA A 657 -24.72 41.30 8.37
N ASP A 658 -25.16 41.03 7.14
CA ASP A 658 -25.68 39.72 6.75
C ASP A 658 -24.58 38.67 6.62
N ASP A 659 -23.41 39.06 6.10
CA ASP A 659 -22.24 38.17 5.99
C ASP A 659 -21.68 37.83 7.37
N LEU A 660 -21.55 38.83 8.26
CA LEU A 660 -21.15 38.61 9.65
C LEU A 660 -22.14 37.69 10.38
N LYS A 661 -23.45 37.87 10.15
CA LYS A 661 -24.47 36.98 10.73
C LYS A 661 -24.29 35.54 10.24
N LYS A 662 -24.08 35.33 8.94
CA LYS A 662 -23.87 33.99 8.36
C LYS A 662 -22.61 33.35 8.92
N ALA A 663 -21.49 34.06 8.96
CA ALA A 663 -20.22 33.57 9.48
C ALA A 663 -20.33 33.16 10.96
N ILE A 664 -20.96 33.98 11.81
CA ILE A 664 -21.19 33.65 13.23
C ILE A 664 -22.02 32.37 13.36
N ILE A 665 -23.09 32.23 12.57
CA ILE A 665 -23.96 31.05 12.60
C ILE A 665 -23.19 29.80 12.17
N GLU A 666 -22.44 29.88 11.06
CA GLU A 666 -21.67 28.75 10.54
C GLU A 666 -20.57 28.32 11.50
N TYR A 667 -19.80 29.27 12.04
CA TYR A 667 -18.75 29.01 13.01
C TYR A 667 -19.28 28.35 14.28
N GLU A 668 -20.32 28.92 14.91
CA GLU A 668 -20.88 28.37 16.15
C GLU A 668 -21.61 27.03 15.94
N ALA A 669 -22.29 26.86 14.81
CA ALA A 669 -22.91 25.58 14.47
C ALA A 669 -21.86 24.49 14.26
N ALA A 670 -20.76 24.79 13.55
CA ALA A 670 -19.67 23.84 13.32
C ALA A 670 -18.95 23.50 14.63
N LYS A 671 -18.54 24.51 15.41
CA LYS A 671 -17.85 24.34 16.69
C LYS A 671 -18.66 23.46 17.65
N THR A 672 -19.94 23.81 17.86
CA THR A 672 -20.76 23.10 18.84
C THR A 672 -21.17 21.70 18.36
N THR A 673 -21.19 21.45 17.03
CA THR A 673 -21.30 20.09 16.47
C THR A 673 -20.09 19.23 16.82
N ILE A 674 -18.87 19.76 16.65
CA ILE A 674 -17.63 19.07 16.98
C ILE A 674 -17.57 18.74 18.48
N GLU A 675 -17.91 19.71 19.34
CA GLU A 675 -17.94 19.52 20.79
C GLU A 675 -18.96 18.45 21.21
N PHE A 676 -20.13 18.40 20.56
CA PHE A 676 -21.17 17.42 20.88
C PHE A 676 -20.84 16.00 20.42
N LYS A 677 -20.26 15.85 19.23
CA LYS A 677 -19.92 14.52 18.68
C LYS A 677 -18.62 13.97 19.25
N GLY A 678 -17.73 14.83 19.77
CA GLY A 678 -16.49 14.41 20.41
C GLY A 678 -15.42 13.94 19.42
N THR A 679 -14.47 13.13 19.90
CA THR A 679 -13.42 12.53 19.06
C THR A 679 -13.86 11.15 18.58
N PRO A 680 -14.17 10.98 17.29
CA PRO A 680 -14.59 9.70 16.75
C PRO A 680 -13.42 8.70 16.70
N THR A 681 -13.72 7.42 16.79
CA THR A 681 -12.75 6.31 16.71
C THR A 681 -12.72 5.64 15.33
N THR A 682 -13.68 5.97 14.46
CA THR A 682 -13.80 5.47 13.09
C THR A 682 -13.13 6.45 12.12
N PRO A 683 -12.47 5.96 11.04
CA PRO A 683 -11.93 6.83 9.99
C PRO A 683 -12.97 7.76 9.38
N GLU A 684 -14.20 7.27 9.16
CA GLU A 684 -15.31 8.02 8.59
C GLU A 684 -15.80 9.14 9.54
N GLY A 685 -15.83 8.87 10.84
CA GLY A 685 -16.13 9.87 11.84
C GLY A 685 -15.04 10.94 11.88
N GLN A 686 -13.78 10.53 11.75
CA GLN A 686 -12.64 11.44 11.73
C GLN A 686 -12.69 12.38 10.51
N GLU A 687 -13.02 11.84 9.33
CA GLU A 687 -13.28 12.64 8.13
C GLU A 687 -14.46 13.60 8.32
N ALA A 688 -15.56 13.16 8.94
CA ALA A 688 -16.71 14.02 9.24
C ALA A 688 -16.36 15.16 10.21
N ARG A 689 -15.49 14.89 11.20
CA ARG A 689 -14.96 15.90 12.12
C ARG A 689 -14.08 16.91 11.37
N ASP A 690 -13.17 16.44 10.53
CA ASP A 690 -12.26 17.30 9.77
C ASP A 690 -13.03 18.18 8.77
N SER A 691 -14.11 17.65 8.19
CA SER A 691 -15.06 18.45 7.39
C SER A 691 -15.68 19.58 8.18
N MET A 692 -16.12 19.34 9.43
CA MET A 692 -16.68 20.38 10.28
C MET A 692 -15.62 21.38 10.74
N ALA A 693 -14.40 20.91 11.02
CA ALA A 693 -13.27 21.77 11.37
C ALA A 693 -12.89 22.71 10.21
N THR A 694 -12.91 22.20 8.97
CA THR A 694 -12.68 23.00 7.76
C THR A 694 -13.73 24.10 7.62
N ARG A 695 -15.03 23.77 7.77
CA ARG A 695 -16.10 24.78 7.75
C ARG A 695 -15.96 25.81 8.88
N MET A 696 -15.57 25.38 10.08
CA MET A 696 -15.29 26.26 11.20
C MET A 696 -14.15 27.24 10.85
N GLY A 697 -13.05 26.73 10.28
CA GLY A 697 -11.92 27.56 9.86
C GLY A 697 -12.28 28.54 8.75
N SER A 698 -13.04 28.11 7.73
CA SER A 698 -13.48 29.01 6.64
C SER A 698 -14.41 30.13 7.12
N ALA A 699 -15.19 29.89 8.17
CA ALA A 699 -16.07 30.91 8.77
C ALA A 699 -15.35 31.84 9.76
N GLU A 700 -14.14 31.48 10.21
CA GLU A 700 -13.32 32.30 11.12
C GLU A 700 -12.53 33.39 10.39
N VAL A 701 -12.17 33.16 9.13
CA VAL A 701 -11.48 34.10 8.22
C VAL A 701 -12.46 35.12 7.67
#